data_AF-A0A1B9MU81-F1
#
_entry.id   AF-A0A1B9MU81-F1
#
_cell.length_a   1.000
_cell.length_b   1.000
_cell.length_c   1.000
_cell.angle_alpha   90.00
_cell.angle_beta   90.00
_cell.angle_gamma   90.00
#
_symmetry.space_group_name_H-M   'P 1'
#
loop_
_entity.id
_entity.type
_entity.pdbx_description
1 polymer ?
#
loop_
_entity_poly.entity_id
_entity_poly.type
_entity_poly.pdbx_seq_one_letter_code
_entity_poly.pdbx_strand_id
1 'polypeptide(L)'
;MIISDANSAVSSVAYRANEVIAIYPITPSSTMAEQASTWAEFNKPNVFGDTPRVIEMQSEAGAIATVHGALMTGALATSFTSSQGLLLMIPSLYKIAGELTPFVLHVAARTVATHALSIFGDHSDVMAIRQTGFAMLCSSSVQEAQDFALIAQMASLNSRVPFAHFFDGFRTSHEVNKIYPLSDEQIHNLLPHKAIKAYRAQALTPDKPVTRGTSANPDTYFQCREAINTYYDNAYQHVVNAMDAFAIETGRRYQPFEYYGASDAERIIVIMGSGANTTKEVVDVLLKQNEKVGVVIVRLFRPFSAEHLLAVIPNTVQKIAVLDRTKEPGAQAEPLYLDIITAFAESLSRGERTCMPLIVGGRYGLSSKEFDPRCVLAIFTELRADKPKPRFTVGIYDDITGLSLPLPNCSIPQKSALEALFYGLGSDGTVSATKNNIKIIGDSSPFYVQGYFVYDSKKAGGLTTSHLRVSLDPIDSPYLITSAHFIGCHQDQFIDKYQIVDKLKDDGIFLLNTPYSKDEIWHRLPKEVQVQLIQKRSHFYIINAAKIARECNLGARINTVMQAAFFHLAEIFKNDFNISQLKEVIAKSYSSKGQNLVENNWKALDLAIASLEQVPLSCVDQSSATMPSIVPANAPNFVKTVTATMLAGLGDSLPVSAFPPDGTWPIGTTKWEKRNIAEEIPIWQPELCTQCNHCAVACPHAAIRAKVVEPNDMDNAPDSLSSLEVKARDMKGQRYILQVAPEDCTGCNLCVEVCPARDRNNFEIKAINMQSRIDNLDTQRANFEYFTALPDRDIKTLERIDVRTSQLLTPLFEYSGACAGCGETPYIKLLTQLYGDHLAIANATGCSSIYGGNLPSSPYTTDRDGRGPAWANSLFEDNAEFALGYRITYDQHKKRALRLLDYVAGDISPEIVIALKSSETSIAEKRQQVALLREQLAHLGSTQAQELIEDANYLIDKSVWAIGGDGWAYDIGFGGLDHVMSLTDNVNILVLDTQCYSNTGGQQSKATPMGAVSKFADLGKHKARKDLGVNIMMYGHVYVAQIALGSQLNQTLKALQEAEAYNGPSLVIAYSPCEEHGYDLAKSHEQMKDLVKSGFWPLYRYDPRRMAEGKPGLLLDSKAPNSDLLSGILLKEQRFRRLETLEPTIANTLHERSTKMVDSKYKFLQMLATYSDIETPAES
;
A
#
# COMPACT_ATOMS: atom_id res chain seq x y z
N MET A 1 0.79 9.39 31.87
CA MET A 1 0.14 8.93 30.63
C MET A 1 1.06 9.22 29.46
N ILE A 2 0.94 8.48 28.36
CA ILE A 2 1.70 8.68 27.12
C ILE A 2 0.73 8.75 25.94
N ILE A 3 1.18 9.31 24.83
CA ILE A 3 0.43 9.35 23.58
C ILE A 3 1.03 8.29 22.66
N SER A 4 0.22 7.33 22.26
CA SER A 4 0.66 6.16 21.50
C SER A 4 -0.44 5.68 20.57
N ASP A 5 -0.06 4.98 19.51
CA ASP A 5 -0.96 4.07 18.80
C ASP A 5 -0.88 2.65 19.37
N ALA A 6 -1.78 1.77 18.95
CA ALA A 6 -1.85 0.41 19.48
C ALA A 6 -0.67 -0.45 19.01
N ASN A 7 -0.20 -0.26 17.77
CA ASN A 7 1.01 -0.94 17.30
C ASN A 7 2.20 -0.65 18.23
N SER A 8 2.42 0.61 18.59
CA SER A 8 3.53 1.01 19.44
C SER A 8 3.40 0.49 20.86
N ALA A 9 2.18 0.55 21.41
CA ALA A 9 1.91 0.09 22.76
C ALA A 9 2.05 -1.44 22.89
N VAL A 10 1.57 -2.20 21.92
CA VAL A 10 1.68 -3.67 21.85
C VAL A 10 3.12 -4.10 21.65
N SER A 11 3.84 -3.50 20.68
CA SER A 11 5.25 -3.80 20.45
C SER A 11 6.08 -3.55 21.71
N SER A 12 5.80 -2.46 22.43
CA SER A 12 6.49 -2.14 23.68
C SER A 12 6.36 -3.25 24.74
N VAL A 13 5.16 -3.81 24.92
CA VAL A 13 4.92 -4.90 25.86
C VAL A 13 5.54 -6.20 25.35
N ALA A 14 5.30 -6.55 24.08
CA ALA A 14 5.80 -7.76 23.45
C ALA A 14 7.33 -7.84 23.48
N TYR A 15 8.03 -6.75 23.18
CA TYR A 15 9.48 -6.64 23.25
C TYR A 15 10.01 -6.85 24.67
N ARG A 16 9.40 -6.17 25.64
CA ARG A 16 9.83 -6.22 27.04
C ARG A 16 9.54 -7.56 27.71
N ALA A 17 8.61 -8.36 27.21
CA ALA A 17 8.20 -9.65 27.78
C ALA A 17 8.83 -10.88 27.09
N ASN A 18 9.59 -10.71 26.01
CA ASN A 18 10.12 -11.83 25.21
C ASN A 18 11.65 -11.73 24.99
N GLU A 19 12.22 -12.84 24.52
CA GLU A 19 13.66 -13.03 24.29
C GLU A 19 13.98 -13.14 22.79
N VAL A 20 13.06 -13.71 22.00
CA VAL A 20 13.22 -13.88 20.55
C VAL A 20 12.01 -13.32 19.81
N ILE A 21 12.24 -12.58 18.74
CA ILE A 21 11.17 -11.98 17.94
C ILE A 21 11.49 -12.21 16.47
N ALA A 22 10.75 -13.07 15.79
CA ALA A 22 10.91 -13.27 14.35
C ALA A 22 9.82 -12.51 13.60
N ILE A 23 10.21 -11.76 12.57
CA ILE A 23 9.35 -10.77 11.92
C ILE A 23 9.40 -10.87 10.39
N TYR A 24 8.33 -10.38 9.76
CA TYR A 24 8.25 -10.02 8.35
C TYR A 24 7.30 -8.83 8.20
N PRO A 25 7.56 -7.86 7.32
CA PRO A 25 6.75 -6.65 7.25
C PRO A 25 5.47 -6.85 6.43
N ILE A 26 4.31 -6.61 7.06
CA ILE A 26 3.03 -6.51 6.38
C ILE A 26 2.14 -5.44 7.02
N THR A 27 1.66 -4.49 6.21
CA THR A 27 0.72 -3.45 6.67
C THR A 27 -0.58 -4.10 7.17
N PRO A 28 -1.20 -3.64 8.28
CA PRO A 28 -0.79 -2.54 9.17
C PRO A 28 0.10 -2.96 10.37
N SER A 29 0.60 -4.19 10.44
CA SER A 29 1.42 -4.66 11.57
C SER A 29 2.90 -4.25 11.54
N SER A 30 3.43 -3.79 10.39
CA SER A 30 4.86 -3.51 10.20
C SER A 30 5.47 -2.61 11.28
N THR A 31 4.74 -1.59 11.78
CA THR A 31 5.22 -0.70 12.83
C THR A 31 5.62 -1.44 14.11
N MET A 32 4.94 -2.53 14.46
CA MET A 32 5.32 -3.34 15.62
C MET A 32 6.69 -3.96 15.45
N ALA A 33 6.93 -4.57 14.29
CA ALA A 33 8.20 -5.19 13.94
C ALA A 33 9.33 -4.15 13.85
N GLU A 34 9.05 -2.99 13.28
CA GLU A 34 10.02 -1.90 13.10
C GLU A 34 10.57 -1.43 14.45
N GLN A 35 9.67 -1.13 15.39
CA GLN A 35 10.07 -0.66 16.71
C GLN A 35 10.84 -1.72 17.50
N ALA A 36 10.41 -2.98 17.44
CA ALA A 36 11.11 -4.08 18.08
C ALA A 36 12.55 -4.18 17.53
N SER A 37 12.73 -4.13 16.21
CA SER A 37 14.05 -4.18 15.59
C SER A 37 14.92 -2.98 16.00
N THR A 38 14.38 -1.76 15.95
CA THR A 38 15.10 -0.56 16.38
C THR A 38 15.57 -0.70 17.83
N TRP A 39 14.70 -1.11 18.76
CA TRP A 39 15.08 -1.30 20.16
C TRP A 39 16.17 -2.36 20.34
N ALA A 40 16.11 -3.47 19.59
CA ALA A 40 17.14 -4.51 19.64
C ALA A 40 18.49 -4.04 19.11
N GLU A 41 18.52 -3.30 17.99
CA GLU A 41 19.75 -2.74 17.43
C GLU A 41 20.42 -1.73 18.36
N PHE A 42 19.63 -0.96 19.09
CA PHE A 42 20.11 -0.02 20.12
C PHE A 42 20.28 -0.67 21.51
N ASN A 43 20.33 -2.00 21.60
CA ASN A 43 20.59 -2.77 22.83
C ASN A 43 19.67 -2.41 24.01
N LYS A 44 18.39 -2.11 23.73
CA LYS A 44 17.42 -1.83 24.78
C LYS A 44 17.08 -3.14 25.50
N PRO A 45 17.24 -3.24 26.84
CA PRO A 45 16.94 -4.47 27.56
C PRO A 45 15.42 -4.71 27.67
N ASN A 46 15.05 -5.98 27.81
CA ASN A 46 13.74 -6.43 28.27
C ASN A 46 13.69 -6.44 29.81
N VAL A 47 12.57 -6.89 30.40
CA VAL A 47 12.41 -6.92 31.87
C VAL A 47 13.30 -7.94 32.58
N PHE A 48 13.95 -8.84 31.84
CA PHE A 48 14.92 -9.80 32.36
C PHE A 48 16.35 -9.27 32.33
N GLY A 49 16.59 -8.10 31.72
CA GLY A 49 17.90 -7.47 31.57
C GLY A 49 18.64 -7.82 30.28
N ASP A 50 18.09 -8.70 29.45
CA ASP A 50 18.68 -9.12 28.18
C ASP A 50 18.15 -8.27 27.01
N THR A 51 18.91 -8.13 25.93
CA THR A 51 18.40 -7.54 24.69
C THR A 51 17.70 -8.63 23.85
N PRO A 52 16.38 -8.51 23.57
CA PRO A 52 15.68 -9.42 22.69
C PRO A 52 16.36 -9.57 21.32
N ARG A 53 16.44 -10.82 20.84
CA ARG A 53 16.95 -11.11 19.49
C ARG A 53 15.83 -10.95 18.47
N VAL A 54 15.87 -9.86 17.72
CA VAL A 54 14.96 -9.64 16.58
C VAL A 54 15.61 -10.17 15.31
N ILE A 55 14.86 -10.94 14.51
CA ILE A 55 15.31 -11.48 13.23
C ILE A 55 14.23 -11.37 12.16
N GLU A 56 14.59 -10.78 11.04
CA GLU A 56 13.75 -10.77 9.85
C GLU A 56 13.94 -12.05 9.02
N MET A 57 12.81 -12.64 8.60
CA MET A 57 12.78 -13.83 7.74
C MET A 57 12.40 -13.46 6.30
N GLN A 58 12.40 -14.43 5.39
CA GLN A 58 12.06 -14.21 3.97
C GLN A 58 10.56 -14.06 3.71
N SER A 59 9.73 -14.51 4.64
CA SER A 59 8.26 -14.47 4.61
C SER A 59 7.70 -14.75 6.01
N GLU A 60 6.40 -14.53 6.20
CA GLU A 60 5.71 -14.87 7.44
C GLU A 60 5.74 -16.36 7.77
N ALA A 61 5.71 -17.23 6.75
CA ALA A 61 5.91 -18.68 6.92
C ALA A 61 7.28 -18.98 7.55
N GLY A 62 8.34 -18.30 7.09
CA GLY A 62 9.67 -18.38 7.70
C GLY A 62 9.72 -17.79 9.11
N ALA A 63 9.02 -16.68 9.35
CA ALA A 63 8.96 -16.03 10.66
C ALA A 63 8.34 -16.95 11.73
N ILE A 64 7.17 -17.53 11.46
CA ILE A 64 6.52 -18.41 12.44
C ILE A 64 7.28 -19.74 12.64
N ALA A 65 7.94 -20.25 11.60
CA ALA A 65 8.77 -21.45 11.72
C ALA A 65 9.99 -21.21 12.61
N THR A 66 10.64 -20.04 12.48
CA THR A 66 11.72 -19.60 13.37
C THR A 66 11.23 -19.45 14.80
N VAL A 67 10.05 -18.84 15.01
CA VAL A 67 9.41 -18.78 16.33
C VAL A 67 9.18 -20.19 16.88
N HIS A 68 8.60 -21.10 16.10
CA HIS A 68 8.32 -22.47 16.53
C HIS A 68 9.60 -23.19 16.99
N GLY A 69 10.70 -23.06 16.24
CA GLY A 69 12.01 -23.57 16.64
C GLY A 69 12.52 -22.95 17.95
N ALA A 70 12.46 -21.63 18.09
CA ALA A 70 12.89 -20.92 19.29
C ALA A 70 12.09 -21.35 20.53
N LEU A 71 10.77 -21.50 20.38
CA LEU A 71 9.89 -21.98 21.44
C LEU A 71 10.23 -23.42 21.84
N MET A 72 10.48 -24.30 20.88
CA MET A 72 10.87 -25.69 21.16
C MET A 72 12.16 -25.76 21.97
N THR A 73 13.08 -24.81 21.80
CA THR A 73 14.33 -24.69 22.57
C THR A 73 14.21 -23.84 23.84
N GLY A 74 12.99 -23.47 24.25
CA GLY A 74 12.71 -22.87 25.57
C GLY A 74 12.79 -21.35 25.65
N ALA A 75 12.95 -20.64 24.52
CA ALA A 75 12.89 -19.18 24.51
C ALA A 75 11.44 -18.70 24.67
N LEU A 76 11.25 -17.56 25.33
CA LEU A 76 10.03 -16.77 25.20
C LEU A 76 10.09 -16.03 23.85
N ALA A 77 9.20 -16.39 22.93
CA ALA A 77 9.21 -15.84 21.58
C ALA A 77 7.86 -15.23 21.19
N THR A 78 7.89 -14.24 20.29
CA THR A 78 6.68 -13.61 19.73
C THR A 78 6.87 -13.24 18.25
N SER A 79 5.78 -12.87 17.58
CA SER A 79 5.77 -12.36 16.21
C SER A 79 4.60 -11.39 15.99
N PHE A 80 4.64 -10.64 14.90
CA PHE A 80 3.65 -9.66 14.48
C PHE A 80 3.21 -9.96 13.05
N THR A 81 1.91 -9.96 12.76
CA THR A 81 1.42 -10.21 11.39
C THR A 81 0.02 -9.65 11.13
N SER A 82 -0.51 -9.84 9.91
CA SER A 82 -1.86 -9.47 9.46
C SER A 82 -2.21 -10.21 8.17
N SER A 83 -3.50 -10.36 7.83
CA SER A 83 -3.99 -10.73 6.48
C SER A 83 -3.26 -11.93 5.85
N GLN A 84 -2.74 -11.78 4.63
CA GLN A 84 -2.01 -12.81 3.88
C GLN A 84 -0.86 -13.41 4.71
N GLY A 85 -0.16 -12.57 5.46
CA GLY A 85 0.92 -13.00 6.34
C GLY A 85 0.44 -13.99 7.40
N LEU A 86 -0.74 -13.76 7.98
CA LEU A 86 -1.34 -14.70 8.93
C LEU A 86 -1.72 -16.02 8.26
N LEU A 87 -2.22 -15.99 7.02
CA LEU A 87 -2.56 -17.20 6.27
C LEU A 87 -1.32 -18.08 6.02
N LEU A 88 -0.18 -17.46 5.70
CA LEU A 88 1.10 -18.16 5.55
C LEU A 88 1.60 -18.80 6.84
N MET A 89 1.15 -18.33 8.01
CA MET A 89 1.54 -18.91 9.30
C MET A 89 0.72 -20.14 9.70
N ILE A 90 -0.47 -20.36 9.11
CA ILE A 90 -1.44 -21.39 9.53
C ILE A 90 -0.81 -22.77 9.78
N PRO A 91 0.04 -23.32 8.90
CA PRO A 91 0.60 -24.66 9.10
C PRO A 91 1.37 -24.79 10.42
N SER A 92 2.17 -23.78 10.78
CA SER A 92 2.93 -23.77 12.04
C SER A 92 2.05 -23.46 13.24
N LEU A 93 0.95 -22.71 13.09
CA LEU A 93 0.01 -22.48 14.20
C LEU A 93 -0.58 -23.80 14.72
N TYR A 94 -1.00 -24.71 13.84
CA TYR A 94 -1.46 -26.04 14.27
C TYR A 94 -0.40 -26.81 15.06
N LYS A 95 0.88 -26.69 14.67
CA LYS A 95 2.00 -27.35 15.36
C LYS A 95 2.22 -26.75 16.76
N ILE A 96 2.28 -25.43 16.87
CA ILE A 96 2.48 -24.73 18.16
C ILE A 96 1.34 -25.07 19.13
N ALA A 97 0.09 -25.06 18.67
CA ALA A 97 -1.08 -25.40 19.49
C ALA A 97 -1.15 -26.88 19.86
N GLY A 98 -0.88 -27.79 18.91
CA GLY A 98 -0.85 -29.23 19.14
C GLY A 98 0.25 -29.67 20.11
N GLU A 99 1.32 -28.88 20.22
CA GLU A 99 2.45 -29.15 21.12
C GLU A 99 2.30 -28.44 22.48
N LEU A 100 1.16 -27.79 22.76
CA LEU A 100 0.87 -27.06 24.01
C LEU A 100 2.04 -26.15 24.42
N THR A 101 2.41 -25.29 23.49
CA THR A 101 3.56 -24.40 23.61
C THR A 101 3.08 -22.98 23.89
N PRO A 102 3.43 -22.39 25.04
CA PRO A 102 3.02 -21.03 25.38
C PRO A 102 3.65 -20.01 24.43
N PHE A 103 2.82 -19.17 23.83
CA PHE A 103 3.19 -18.25 22.76
C PHE A 103 2.09 -17.21 22.57
N VAL A 104 2.46 -15.97 22.22
CA VAL A 104 1.50 -14.94 21.82
C VAL A 104 1.87 -14.39 20.44
N LEU A 105 0.96 -14.52 19.49
CA LEU A 105 0.97 -13.86 18.20
C LEU A 105 0.16 -12.56 18.28
N HIS A 106 0.72 -11.45 17.81
CA HIS A 106 0.03 -10.17 17.77
C HIS A 106 -0.42 -9.82 16.35
N VAL A 107 -1.73 -9.63 16.17
CA VAL A 107 -2.34 -9.45 14.85
C VAL A 107 -3.09 -8.11 14.77
N ALA A 108 -2.65 -7.24 13.87
CA ALA A 108 -3.44 -6.08 13.46
C ALA A 108 -4.43 -6.52 12.37
N ALA A 109 -5.60 -7.02 12.77
CA ALA A 109 -6.55 -7.76 11.92
C ALA A 109 -6.92 -6.98 10.65
N ARG A 110 -6.74 -7.61 9.49
CA ARG A 110 -6.80 -7.00 8.16
C ARG A 110 -7.53 -7.91 7.17
N THR A 111 -8.25 -7.29 6.24
CA THR A 111 -8.93 -7.95 5.12
C THR A 111 -8.01 -8.89 4.34
N VAL A 112 -8.48 -10.11 4.09
CA VAL A 112 -7.87 -11.06 3.14
C VAL A 112 -8.22 -10.66 1.70
N ALA A 113 -7.23 -10.66 0.81
CA ALA A 113 -7.41 -10.41 -0.61
C ALA A 113 -8.35 -11.45 -1.24
N THR A 114 -9.38 -10.98 -1.93
CA THR A 114 -10.40 -11.83 -2.58
C THR A 114 -10.62 -11.39 -4.03
N HIS A 115 -11.63 -10.58 -4.30
CA HIS A 115 -11.83 -9.90 -5.60
C HIS A 115 -10.87 -8.72 -5.80
N ALA A 116 -10.30 -8.22 -4.70
CA ALA A 116 -9.30 -7.16 -4.67
C ALA A 116 -8.45 -7.28 -3.40
N LEU A 117 -7.25 -6.70 -3.44
CA LEU A 117 -6.42 -6.45 -2.26
C LEU A 117 -7.02 -5.32 -1.43
N SER A 118 -7.04 -5.48 -0.11
CA SER A 118 -7.23 -4.36 0.81
C SER A 118 -6.18 -4.38 1.92
N ILE A 119 -5.66 -3.21 2.27
CA ILE A 119 -4.77 -3.03 3.42
C ILE A 119 -5.54 -2.80 4.72
N PHE A 120 -6.85 -2.56 4.64
CA PHE A 120 -7.67 -2.08 5.73
C PHE A 120 -8.22 -3.19 6.63
N GLY A 121 -8.78 -2.80 7.78
CA GLY A 121 -9.09 -3.68 8.89
C GLY A 121 -10.45 -4.35 8.82
N ASP A 122 -10.46 -5.68 8.93
CA ASP A 122 -11.60 -6.50 9.32
C ASP A 122 -11.07 -7.81 9.95
N HIS A 123 -11.95 -8.75 10.29
CA HIS A 123 -11.59 -9.99 10.98
C HIS A 123 -11.43 -11.20 10.07
N SER A 124 -11.44 -11.04 8.75
CA SER A 124 -11.36 -12.18 7.82
C SER A 124 -10.10 -13.05 8.01
N ASP A 125 -8.97 -12.44 8.36
CA ASP A 125 -7.71 -13.12 8.63
C ASP A 125 -7.74 -13.93 9.94
N VAL A 126 -8.14 -13.30 11.05
CA VAL A 126 -8.23 -13.98 12.35
C VAL A 126 -9.32 -15.06 12.36
N MET A 127 -10.41 -14.86 11.61
CA MET A 127 -11.44 -15.88 11.46
C MET A 127 -10.95 -17.10 10.64
N ALA A 128 -9.93 -16.92 9.77
CA ALA A 128 -9.32 -18.02 9.04
C ALA A 128 -8.41 -18.93 9.90
N ILE A 129 -8.09 -18.52 11.13
CA ILE A 129 -7.26 -19.31 12.06
C ILE A 129 -8.02 -19.89 13.26
N ARG A 130 -9.34 -19.66 13.36
CA ARG A 130 -10.17 -20.02 14.54
C ARG A 130 -10.14 -21.50 14.91
N GLN A 131 -9.78 -22.35 13.95
CA GLN A 131 -9.72 -23.81 14.05
C GLN A 131 -8.31 -24.36 14.40
N THR A 132 -7.29 -23.50 14.44
CA THR A 132 -5.88 -23.93 14.65
C THR A 132 -5.59 -24.46 16.05
N GLY A 133 -6.47 -24.17 17.02
CA GLY A 133 -6.24 -24.41 18.44
C GLY A 133 -5.64 -23.21 19.18
N PHE A 134 -5.48 -22.05 18.53
CA PHE A 134 -5.11 -20.84 19.24
C PHE A 134 -6.28 -20.32 20.07
N ALA A 135 -5.99 -19.88 21.30
CA ALA A 135 -6.87 -18.96 22.01
C ALA A 135 -6.87 -17.61 21.27
N MET A 136 -7.99 -16.90 21.26
CA MET A 136 -8.16 -15.66 20.49
C MET A 136 -8.71 -14.57 21.41
N LEU A 137 -7.89 -13.55 21.66
CA LEU A 137 -8.20 -12.45 22.57
C LEU A 137 -8.24 -11.13 21.79
N CYS A 138 -9.41 -10.47 21.79
CA CYS A 138 -9.69 -9.27 21.01
C CYS A 138 -9.72 -8.00 21.87
N SER A 139 -8.99 -6.98 21.43
CA SER A 139 -8.99 -5.64 22.03
C SER A 139 -9.81 -4.65 21.20
N SER A 140 -10.53 -3.74 21.87
CA SER A 140 -11.41 -2.75 21.25
C SER A 140 -10.83 -1.32 21.25
N SER A 141 -9.77 -1.06 22.01
CA SER A 141 -9.10 0.25 22.09
C SER A 141 -7.57 0.14 22.11
N VAL A 142 -6.89 1.28 22.00
CA VAL A 142 -5.43 1.38 22.11
C VAL A 142 -4.94 0.96 23.51
N GLN A 143 -5.65 1.36 24.57
CA GLN A 143 -5.32 0.99 25.94
C GLN A 143 -5.47 -0.53 26.15
N GLU A 144 -6.57 -1.11 25.66
CA GLU A 144 -6.82 -2.54 25.78
C GLU A 144 -5.82 -3.35 24.97
N ALA A 145 -5.42 -2.89 23.78
CA ALA A 145 -4.39 -3.56 22.99
C ALA A 145 -3.08 -3.70 23.79
N GLN A 146 -2.64 -2.63 24.48
CA GLN A 146 -1.48 -2.70 25.37
C GLN A 146 -1.69 -3.72 26.50
N ASP A 147 -2.81 -3.63 27.20
CA ASP A 147 -3.08 -4.42 28.39
C ASP A 147 -3.21 -5.92 28.03
N PHE A 148 -3.89 -6.22 26.92
CA PHE A 148 -4.15 -7.59 26.46
C PHE A 148 -2.91 -8.25 25.88
N ALA A 149 -1.92 -7.48 25.43
CA ALA A 149 -0.61 -8.04 25.09
C ALA A 149 0.04 -8.74 26.31
N LEU A 150 -0.05 -8.15 27.50
CA LEU A 150 0.48 -8.76 28.73
C LEU A 150 -0.46 -9.85 29.28
N ILE A 151 -1.78 -9.60 29.30
CA ILE A 151 -2.76 -10.58 29.78
C ILE A 151 -2.70 -11.88 28.95
N ALA A 152 -2.57 -11.79 27.62
CA ALA A 152 -2.40 -12.95 26.76
C ALA A 152 -1.11 -13.73 27.09
N GLN A 153 -0.01 -13.03 27.37
CA GLN A 153 1.26 -13.66 27.75
C GLN A 153 1.13 -14.41 29.08
N MET A 154 0.50 -13.80 30.08
CA MET A 154 0.24 -14.41 31.38
C MET A 154 -0.66 -15.66 31.26
N ALA A 155 -1.76 -15.53 30.51
CA ALA A 155 -2.70 -16.62 30.29
C ALA A 155 -2.06 -17.76 29.51
N SER A 156 -1.29 -17.46 28.46
CA SER A 156 -0.60 -18.46 27.64
C SER A 156 0.44 -19.24 28.44
N LEU A 157 1.28 -18.56 29.23
CA LEU A 157 2.28 -19.22 30.06
C LEU A 157 1.66 -20.15 31.11
N ASN A 158 0.57 -19.74 31.75
CA ASN A 158 -0.09 -20.54 32.78
C ASN A 158 -0.91 -21.71 32.21
N SER A 159 -1.57 -21.52 31.06
CA SER A 159 -2.43 -22.54 30.44
C SER A 159 -1.68 -23.47 29.48
N ARG A 160 -0.52 -23.05 28.99
CA ARG A 160 0.22 -23.64 27.84
C ARG A 160 -0.50 -23.58 26.49
N VAL A 161 -1.67 -22.95 26.42
CA VAL A 161 -2.38 -22.72 25.16
C VAL A 161 -1.78 -21.47 24.50
N PRO A 162 -1.43 -21.50 23.20
CA PRO A 162 -0.95 -20.31 22.49
C PRO A 162 -2.10 -19.34 22.19
N PHE A 163 -1.80 -18.05 22.14
CA PHE A 163 -2.77 -16.97 21.94
C PHE A 163 -2.51 -16.20 20.65
N ALA A 164 -3.58 -15.85 19.95
CA ALA A 164 -3.64 -14.77 18.99
C ALA A 164 -4.29 -13.57 19.69
N HIS A 165 -3.49 -12.58 20.07
CA HIS A 165 -4.00 -11.27 20.52
C HIS A 165 -4.19 -10.38 19.29
N PHE A 166 -5.42 -9.94 19.06
CA PHE A 166 -5.73 -9.15 17.87
C PHE A 166 -6.57 -7.90 18.17
N PHE A 167 -6.42 -6.92 17.28
CA PHE A 167 -7.10 -5.63 17.31
C PHE A 167 -7.25 -5.10 15.89
N ASP A 168 -8.21 -4.21 15.67
CA ASP A 168 -8.62 -3.84 14.32
C ASP A 168 -7.52 -3.04 13.57
N GLY A 169 -7.15 -3.55 12.39
CA GLY A 169 -6.21 -2.92 11.47
C GLY A 169 -6.66 -1.52 11.07
N PHE A 170 -5.72 -0.58 11.01
CA PHE A 170 -5.93 0.88 10.99
C PHE A 170 -6.75 1.43 12.16
N ARG A 171 -8.02 1.02 12.30
CA ARG A 171 -9.00 1.60 13.23
C ARG A 171 -8.54 1.62 14.69
N THR A 172 -7.78 0.62 15.12
CA THR A 172 -7.13 0.58 16.43
C THR A 172 -5.60 0.64 16.29
N SER A 173 -5.02 -0.13 15.36
CA SER A 173 -3.55 -0.20 15.18
C SER A 173 -2.87 1.15 14.95
N HIS A 174 -3.53 2.08 14.26
CA HIS A 174 -3.01 3.40 13.85
C HIS A 174 -3.77 4.57 14.48
N GLU A 175 -4.78 4.31 15.30
CA GLU A 175 -5.41 5.35 16.09
C GLU A 175 -4.43 5.78 17.18
N VAL A 176 -4.15 7.08 17.23
CA VAL A 176 -3.31 7.68 18.28
C VAL A 176 -4.22 8.08 19.42
N ASN A 177 -3.92 7.61 20.63
CA ASN A 177 -4.71 7.90 21.82
C ASN A 177 -3.79 8.17 23.04
N LYS A 178 -4.31 8.83 24.08
CA LYS A 178 -3.60 9.06 25.33
C LYS A 178 -3.90 7.91 26.30
N ILE A 179 -2.88 7.12 26.61
CA ILE A 179 -3.00 5.87 27.39
C ILE A 179 -2.17 5.90 28.68
N TYR A 180 -2.48 4.98 29.59
CA TYR A 180 -1.68 4.65 30.75
C TYR A 180 -0.66 3.57 30.39
N PRO A 181 0.65 3.88 30.37
CA PRO A 181 1.69 2.89 30.05
C PRO A 181 1.88 1.89 31.18
N LEU A 182 2.39 0.69 30.84
CA LEU A 182 2.89 -0.28 31.81
C LEU A 182 4.38 -0.03 32.10
N SER A 183 4.74 0.03 33.40
CA SER A 183 6.13 0.08 33.83
C SER A 183 6.82 -1.28 33.69
N ASP A 184 8.15 -1.29 33.66
CA ASP A 184 8.92 -2.54 33.60
C ASP A 184 8.72 -3.38 34.87
N GLU A 185 8.56 -2.74 36.02
CA GLU A 185 8.22 -3.39 37.29
C GLU A 185 6.86 -4.09 37.24
N GLN A 186 5.83 -3.42 36.71
CA GLN A 186 4.50 -4.03 36.55
C GLN A 186 4.53 -5.23 35.60
N ILE A 187 5.22 -5.12 34.47
CA ILE A 187 5.36 -6.23 33.52
C ILE A 187 6.09 -7.40 34.19
N HIS A 188 7.23 -7.12 34.86
CA HIS A 188 8.00 -8.15 35.54
C HIS A 188 7.17 -8.86 36.63
N ASN A 189 6.48 -8.11 37.49
CA ASN A 189 5.69 -8.65 38.60
C ASN A 189 4.51 -9.52 38.13
N LEU A 190 3.91 -9.18 36.99
CA LEU A 190 2.78 -9.91 36.43
C LEU A 190 3.19 -11.17 35.65
N LEU A 191 4.44 -11.25 35.17
CA LEU A 191 4.92 -12.43 34.43
C LEU A 191 5.00 -13.66 35.35
N PRO A 192 4.40 -14.81 34.97
CA PRO A 192 4.33 -15.98 35.83
C PRO A 192 5.67 -16.74 35.86
N HIS A 193 6.62 -16.29 36.68
CA HIS A 193 7.98 -16.85 36.76
C HIS A 193 8.02 -18.38 36.99
N LYS A 194 7.09 -18.93 37.78
CA LYS A 194 6.99 -20.38 37.99
C LYS A 194 6.64 -21.13 36.69
N ALA A 195 5.71 -20.59 35.89
CA ALA A 195 5.32 -21.17 34.62
C ALA A 195 6.45 -21.05 33.58
N ILE A 196 7.15 -19.91 33.53
CA ILE A 196 8.33 -19.72 32.67
C ILE A 196 9.40 -20.77 32.98
N LYS A 197 9.69 -21.00 34.28
CA LYS A 197 10.65 -22.04 34.69
C LYS A 197 10.20 -23.45 34.28
N ALA A 198 8.91 -23.76 34.44
CA ALA A 198 8.35 -25.05 34.06
C ALA A 198 8.40 -25.28 32.53
N TYR A 199 8.13 -24.24 31.74
CA TYR A 199 8.25 -24.26 30.29
C TYR A 199 9.70 -24.51 29.85
N ARG A 200 10.67 -23.78 30.39
CA ARG A 200 12.10 -23.97 30.10
C ARG A 200 12.60 -25.37 30.45
N ALA A 201 12.08 -25.98 31.52
CA ALA A 201 12.43 -27.35 31.90
C ALA A 201 11.95 -28.43 30.90
N GLN A 202 11.09 -28.05 29.94
CA GLN A 202 10.60 -28.89 28.85
C GLN A 202 11.24 -28.56 27.50
N ALA A 203 12.24 -27.68 27.43
CA ALA A 203 12.93 -27.35 26.20
C ALA A 203 13.62 -28.57 25.57
N LEU A 204 13.70 -28.60 24.24
CA LEU A 204 14.57 -29.53 23.52
C LEU A 204 16.03 -29.18 23.79
N THR A 205 16.76 -30.10 24.42
CA THR A 205 18.20 -30.01 24.65
C THR A 205 18.84 -31.39 24.54
N PRO A 206 20.05 -31.51 23.95
CA PRO A 206 20.81 -32.76 23.97
C PRO A 206 21.16 -33.25 25.38
N ASP A 207 21.14 -32.38 26.39
CA ASP A 207 21.43 -32.75 27.79
C ASP A 207 20.26 -33.51 28.45
N LYS A 208 19.04 -33.36 27.90
CA LYS A 208 17.82 -34.04 28.33
C LYS A 208 16.93 -34.30 27.11
N PRO A 209 17.34 -35.22 26.22
CA PRO A 209 16.72 -35.35 24.91
C PRO A 209 15.31 -35.94 25.02
N VAL A 210 14.41 -35.43 24.18
CA VAL A 210 13.06 -35.95 23.95
C VAL A 210 12.74 -35.87 22.46
N THR A 211 11.75 -36.64 22.00
CA THR A 211 11.27 -36.60 20.61
C THR A 211 9.93 -35.87 20.54
N ARG A 212 9.75 -34.99 19.54
CA ARG A 212 8.51 -34.25 19.25
C ARG A 212 8.22 -34.28 17.76
N GLY A 213 6.96 -34.06 17.38
CA GLY A 213 6.54 -34.03 15.98
C GLY A 213 6.64 -35.39 15.27
N THR A 214 6.36 -36.48 15.98
CA THR A 214 6.36 -37.84 15.44
C THR A 214 5.30 -38.03 14.36
N SER A 215 5.48 -39.03 13.50
CA SER A 215 4.38 -39.60 12.72
C SER A 215 3.57 -40.56 13.59
N ALA A 216 2.25 -40.58 13.40
CA ALA A 216 1.34 -41.47 14.12
C ALA A 216 0.37 -42.15 13.15
N ASN A 217 0.02 -43.39 13.44
CA ASN A 217 -0.97 -44.16 12.69
C ASN A 217 -2.39 -43.88 13.23
N PRO A 218 -3.45 -44.33 12.51
CA PRO A 218 -4.83 -44.14 12.96
C PRO A 218 -5.17 -44.76 14.33
N ASP A 219 -4.40 -45.75 14.79
CA ASP A 219 -4.58 -46.45 16.06
C ASP A 219 -4.32 -45.59 17.30
N THR A 220 -3.59 -44.48 17.16
CA THR A 220 -3.11 -43.65 18.28
C THR A 220 -3.31 -42.16 18.05
N TYR A 221 -3.40 -41.69 16.79
CA TYR A 221 -3.51 -40.27 16.48
C TYR A 221 -4.72 -39.60 17.15
N PHE A 222 -5.90 -40.24 17.09
CA PHE A 222 -7.12 -39.64 17.63
C PHE A 222 -7.04 -39.48 19.15
N GLN A 223 -6.61 -40.53 19.87
CA GLN A 223 -6.45 -40.48 21.33
C GLN A 223 -5.42 -39.42 21.74
N CYS A 224 -4.29 -39.31 21.02
CA CYS A 224 -3.29 -38.28 21.26
C CYS A 224 -3.82 -36.86 21.01
N ARG A 225 -4.70 -36.69 20.01
CA ARG A 225 -5.31 -35.39 19.71
C ARG A 225 -6.28 -34.94 20.80
N GLU A 226 -7.08 -35.85 21.35
CA GLU A 226 -8.02 -35.58 22.44
C GLU A 226 -7.35 -35.43 23.82
N ALA A 227 -6.10 -35.91 23.97
CA ALA A 227 -5.37 -35.85 25.23
C ALA A 227 -5.09 -34.41 25.74
N ILE A 228 -5.32 -33.39 24.91
CA ILE A 228 -5.09 -31.99 25.26
C ILE A 228 -6.33 -31.26 25.78
N ASN A 229 -7.52 -31.89 25.76
CA ASN A 229 -8.80 -31.21 26.02
C ASN A 229 -8.82 -30.45 27.35
N THR A 230 -8.31 -31.06 28.43
CA THR A 230 -8.25 -30.43 29.75
C THR A 230 -7.44 -29.12 29.79
N TYR A 231 -6.47 -28.93 28.88
CA TYR A 231 -5.77 -27.64 28.78
C TYR A 231 -6.67 -26.53 28.24
N TYR A 232 -7.53 -26.86 27.28
CA TYR A 232 -8.49 -25.93 26.68
C TYR A 232 -9.68 -25.67 27.59
N ASP A 233 -10.21 -26.70 28.26
CA ASP A 233 -11.29 -26.59 29.23
C ASP A 233 -10.93 -25.60 30.36
N ASN A 234 -9.66 -25.63 30.81
CA ASN A 234 -9.17 -24.75 31.87
C ASN A 234 -8.67 -23.39 31.37
N ALA A 235 -8.47 -23.20 30.06
CA ALA A 235 -7.88 -21.98 29.51
C ALA A 235 -8.71 -20.74 29.81
N TYR A 236 -10.05 -20.85 29.82
CA TYR A 236 -10.94 -19.75 30.21
C TYR A 236 -10.59 -19.19 31.59
N GLN A 237 -10.45 -20.08 32.59
CA GLN A 237 -10.12 -19.68 33.96
C GLN A 237 -8.73 -19.04 34.05
N HIS A 238 -7.76 -19.51 33.25
CA HIS A 238 -6.44 -18.89 33.18
C HIS A 238 -6.50 -17.45 32.64
N VAL A 239 -7.40 -17.16 31.70
CA VAL A 239 -7.63 -15.79 31.21
C VAL A 239 -8.26 -14.92 32.30
N VAL A 240 -9.29 -15.42 33.00
CA VAL A 240 -9.92 -14.71 34.13
C VAL A 240 -8.88 -14.37 35.19
N ASN A 241 -8.09 -15.36 35.63
CA ASN A 241 -7.05 -15.16 36.63
C ASN A 241 -6.00 -14.13 36.18
N ALA A 242 -5.65 -14.10 34.89
CA ALA A 242 -4.73 -13.11 34.34
C ALA A 242 -5.34 -11.69 34.34
N MET A 243 -6.62 -11.55 33.96
CA MET A 243 -7.34 -10.28 34.02
C MET A 243 -7.49 -9.77 35.46
N ASP A 244 -7.78 -10.66 36.42
CA ASP A 244 -7.90 -10.30 37.84
C ASP A 244 -6.55 -9.86 38.44
N ALA A 245 -5.47 -10.60 38.17
CA ALA A 245 -4.13 -10.20 38.58
C ALA A 245 -3.73 -8.85 37.99
N PHE A 246 -4.04 -8.62 36.71
CA PHE A 246 -3.81 -7.35 36.05
C PHE A 246 -4.61 -6.20 36.69
N ALA A 247 -5.86 -6.46 37.08
CA ALA A 247 -6.69 -5.48 37.76
C ALA A 247 -6.19 -5.12 39.16
N ILE A 248 -5.64 -6.09 39.90
CA ILE A 248 -5.03 -5.85 41.21
C ILE A 248 -3.82 -4.92 41.08
N GLU A 249 -2.96 -5.15 40.08
CA GLU A 249 -1.73 -4.38 39.88
C GLU A 249 -1.98 -2.99 39.26
N THR A 250 -2.97 -2.87 38.38
CA THR A 250 -3.13 -1.67 37.53
C THR A 250 -4.42 -0.87 37.78
N GLY A 251 -5.36 -1.45 38.50
CA GLY A 251 -6.71 -0.90 38.72
C GLY A 251 -7.68 -1.09 37.54
N ARG A 252 -7.22 -1.57 36.37
CA ARG A 252 -8.05 -1.76 35.17
C ARG A 252 -8.63 -3.16 35.11
N ARG A 253 -9.96 -3.26 35.11
CA ARG A 253 -10.70 -4.53 35.16
C ARG A 253 -11.22 -4.92 33.78
N TYR A 254 -11.09 -6.19 33.46
CA TYR A 254 -11.59 -6.80 32.23
C TYR A 254 -12.25 -8.14 32.54
N GLN A 255 -13.09 -8.62 31.63
CA GLN A 255 -13.68 -9.96 31.68
C GLN A 255 -13.69 -10.57 30.26
N PRO A 256 -13.62 -11.91 30.11
CA PRO A 256 -13.69 -12.57 28.81
C PRO A 256 -14.93 -12.21 27.99
N PHE A 257 -16.07 -12.04 28.67
CA PHE A 257 -17.32 -11.51 28.13
C PHE A 257 -17.79 -10.38 29.05
N GLU A 258 -18.08 -9.21 28.49
CA GLU A 258 -18.47 -8.03 29.25
C GLU A 258 -19.85 -7.55 28.80
N TYR A 259 -20.78 -7.38 29.74
CA TYR A 259 -22.09 -6.78 29.47
C TYR A 259 -22.11 -5.31 29.90
N TYR A 260 -22.65 -4.45 29.03
CA TYR A 260 -22.89 -3.04 29.32
C TYR A 260 -24.28 -2.62 28.83
N GLY A 261 -25.12 -2.07 29.70
CA GLY A 261 -26.48 -1.65 29.34
C GLY A 261 -27.44 -1.68 30.52
N ALA A 262 -28.74 -1.61 30.22
CA ALA A 262 -29.79 -1.72 31.22
C ALA A 262 -29.77 -3.12 31.87
N SER A 263 -29.97 -3.22 33.19
CA SER A 263 -30.05 -4.53 33.86
C SER A 263 -31.27 -5.34 33.44
N ASP A 264 -32.32 -4.67 32.93
CA ASP A 264 -33.56 -5.23 32.39
C ASP A 264 -33.66 -5.10 30.86
N ALA A 265 -32.51 -5.09 30.15
CA ALA A 265 -32.50 -4.95 28.69
C ALA A 265 -33.34 -6.02 27.99
N GLU A 266 -34.07 -5.59 26.95
CA GLU A 266 -34.90 -6.46 26.11
C GLU A 266 -34.24 -6.72 24.74
N ARG A 267 -33.36 -5.81 24.29
CA ARG A 267 -32.66 -5.86 23.01
C ARG A 267 -31.16 -5.65 23.23
N ILE A 268 -30.33 -6.55 22.73
CA ILE A 268 -28.86 -6.40 22.85
C ILE A 268 -28.14 -6.59 21.52
N ILE A 269 -26.93 -6.05 21.45
CA ILE A 269 -25.96 -6.33 20.39
C ILE A 269 -24.82 -7.18 20.97
N VAL A 270 -24.36 -8.20 20.25
CA VAL A 270 -23.14 -8.96 20.57
C VAL A 270 -22.09 -8.61 19.52
N ILE A 271 -20.93 -8.13 19.94
CA ILE A 271 -19.90 -7.61 19.04
C ILE A 271 -18.48 -7.80 19.60
N MET A 272 -17.49 -7.74 18.71
CA MET A 272 -16.06 -7.84 19.02
C MET A 272 -15.27 -6.72 18.34
N GLY A 273 -14.11 -6.36 18.89
CA GLY A 273 -13.24 -5.32 18.32
C GLY A 273 -13.75 -3.89 18.53
N SER A 274 -13.23 -2.95 17.75
CA SER A 274 -13.43 -1.50 17.98
C SER A 274 -14.88 -1.03 17.89
N GLY A 275 -15.72 -1.70 17.11
CA GLY A 275 -17.15 -1.37 17.01
C GLY A 275 -17.90 -1.48 18.34
N ALA A 276 -17.36 -2.22 19.32
CA ALA A 276 -17.91 -2.29 20.67
C ALA A 276 -17.98 -0.92 21.36
N ASN A 277 -16.96 -0.08 21.17
CA ASN A 277 -16.89 1.24 21.79
C ASN A 277 -17.93 2.20 21.20
N THR A 278 -18.09 2.23 19.86
CA THR A 278 -19.18 2.96 19.21
C THR A 278 -20.55 2.49 19.68
N THR A 279 -20.71 1.16 19.88
CA THR A 279 -21.97 0.60 20.38
C THR A 279 -22.26 1.05 21.80
N LYS A 280 -21.24 1.08 22.67
CA LYS A 280 -21.33 1.58 24.05
C LYS A 280 -21.77 3.06 24.09
N GLU A 281 -21.18 3.91 23.25
CA GLU A 281 -21.58 5.32 23.13
C GLU A 281 -23.05 5.50 22.74
N VAL A 282 -23.56 4.67 21.83
CA VAL A 282 -24.98 4.73 21.44
C VAL A 282 -25.89 4.17 22.54
N VAL A 283 -25.47 3.11 23.23
CA VAL A 283 -26.20 2.59 24.40
C VAL A 283 -26.32 3.67 25.48
N ASP A 284 -25.27 4.44 25.78
CA ASP A 284 -25.35 5.58 26.72
C ASP A 284 -26.46 6.57 26.38
N VAL A 285 -26.61 6.89 25.09
CA VAL A 285 -27.63 7.85 24.61
C VAL A 285 -29.03 7.25 24.72
N LEU A 286 -29.20 5.98 24.34
CA LEU A 286 -30.48 5.29 24.40
C LEU A 286 -30.93 5.03 25.84
N LEU A 287 -30.01 4.75 26.77
CA LEU A 287 -30.31 4.62 28.20
C LEU A 287 -30.86 5.92 28.79
N LYS A 288 -30.31 7.08 28.39
CA LYS A 288 -30.85 8.40 28.79
C LYS A 288 -32.27 8.65 28.24
N GLN A 289 -32.66 7.93 27.19
CA GLN A 289 -34.01 7.94 26.62
C GLN A 289 -34.92 6.85 27.22
N ASN A 290 -34.48 6.18 28.30
CA ASN A 290 -35.18 5.07 28.95
C ASN A 290 -35.40 3.84 28.06
N GLU A 291 -34.53 3.63 27.07
CA GLU A 291 -34.55 2.43 26.25
C GLU A 291 -33.90 1.25 26.97
N LYS A 292 -34.53 0.07 26.90
CA LYS A 292 -34.03 -1.18 27.47
C LYS A 292 -33.07 -1.90 26.53
N VAL A 293 -31.88 -1.31 26.35
CA VAL A 293 -30.85 -1.81 25.45
C VAL A 293 -29.53 -2.12 26.17
N GLY A 294 -28.70 -2.95 25.54
CA GLY A 294 -27.36 -3.24 26.00
C GLY A 294 -26.45 -3.82 24.92
N VAL A 295 -25.21 -4.09 25.29
CA VAL A 295 -24.19 -4.69 24.44
C VAL A 295 -23.42 -5.75 25.23
N VAL A 296 -23.11 -6.87 24.59
CA VAL A 296 -22.13 -7.85 25.05
C VAL A 296 -20.88 -7.71 24.19
N ILE A 297 -19.76 -7.44 24.84
CA ILE A 297 -18.45 -7.32 24.22
C ILE A 297 -17.72 -8.64 24.41
N VAL A 298 -17.37 -9.29 23.31
CA VAL A 298 -16.60 -10.54 23.31
C VAL A 298 -15.11 -10.19 23.28
N ARG A 299 -14.41 -10.49 24.39
CA ARG A 299 -12.95 -10.35 24.49
C ARG A 299 -12.26 -11.66 24.16
N LEU A 300 -12.66 -12.74 24.81
CA LEU A 300 -12.12 -14.07 24.53
C LEU A 300 -13.03 -14.81 23.55
N PHE A 301 -12.66 -14.81 22.27
CA PHE A 301 -13.40 -15.51 21.23
C PHE A 301 -13.08 -17.02 21.21
N ARG A 302 -11.85 -17.41 21.54
CA ARG A 302 -11.45 -18.82 21.68
C ARG A 302 -10.56 -19.00 22.91
N PRO A 303 -10.73 -20.08 23.69
CA PRO A 303 -11.86 -21.02 23.67
C PRO A 303 -13.18 -20.32 24.00
N PHE A 304 -14.24 -20.70 23.30
CA PHE A 304 -15.54 -20.05 23.44
C PHE A 304 -16.34 -20.72 24.56
N SER A 305 -16.55 -20.01 25.67
CA SER A 305 -17.31 -20.54 26.80
C SER A 305 -18.77 -20.08 26.75
N ALA A 306 -19.66 -20.97 26.26
CA ALA A 306 -21.11 -20.72 26.21
C ALA A 306 -21.71 -20.41 27.59
N GLU A 307 -21.31 -21.12 28.64
CA GLU A 307 -21.81 -20.92 30.01
C GLU A 307 -21.58 -19.46 30.48
N HIS A 308 -20.31 -19.02 30.47
CA HIS A 308 -19.94 -17.68 30.91
C HIS A 308 -20.51 -16.55 30.04
N LEU A 309 -20.64 -16.75 28.72
CA LEU A 309 -21.35 -15.82 27.86
C LEU A 309 -22.82 -15.68 28.29
N LEU A 310 -23.53 -16.79 28.44
CA LEU A 310 -24.95 -16.78 28.78
C LEU A 310 -25.21 -16.22 30.18
N ALA A 311 -24.23 -16.33 31.09
CA ALA A 311 -24.29 -15.79 32.45
C ALA A 311 -24.25 -14.25 32.48
N VAL A 312 -23.60 -13.58 31.52
CA VAL A 312 -23.57 -12.11 31.46
C VAL A 312 -24.78 -11.51 30.73
N ILE A 313 -25.55 -12.31 30.00
CA ILE A 313 -26.73 -11.85 29.25
C ILE A 313 -27.96 -11.80 30.18
N PRO A 314 -28.63 -10.63 30.34
CA PRO A 314 -29.83 -10.53 31.15
C PRO A 314 -30.94 -11.50 30.70
N ASN A 315 -31.64 -12.10 31.65
CA ASN A 315 -32.75 -13.03 31.36
C ASN A 315 -33.96 -12.35 30.72
N THR A 316 -34.04 -11.01 30.75
CA THR A 316 -35.07 -10.19 30.11
C THR A 316 -34.89 -10.03 28.60
N VAL A 317 -33.73 -10.42 28.05
CA VAL A 317 -33.41 -10.25 26.64
C VAL A 317 -34.34 -11.09 25.76
N GLN A 318 -34.98 -10.44 24.81
CA GLN A 318 -35.91 -11.05 23.85
C GLN A 318 -35.35 -11.07 22.43
N LYS A 319 -34.48 -10.11 22.07
CA LYS A 319 -33.91 -9.99 20.73
C LYS A 319 -32.42 -9.65 20.77
N ILE A 320 -31.64 -10.30 19.91
CA ILE A 320 -30.17 -10.18 19.85
C ILE A 320 -29.75 -9.93 18.40
N ALA A 321 -28.91 -8.93 18.15
CA ALA A 321 -28.16 -8.81 16.90
C ALA A 321 -26.69 -9.20 17.16
N VAL A 322 -26.18 -10.17 16.41
CA VAL A 322 -24.77 -10.56 16.44
C VAL A 322 -24.05 -9.94 15.25
N LEU A 323 -22.95 -9.24 15.51
CA LEU A 323 -22.23 -8.48 14.49
C LEU A 323 -20.86 -9.10 14.21
N ASP A 324 -20.70 -9.57 12.98
CA ASP A 324 -19.46 -10.14 12.47
C ASP A 324 -18.75 -9.13 11.55
N ARG A 325 -17.46 -8.92 11.81
CA ARG A 325 -16.59 -8.10 10.96
C ARG A 325 -15.87 -8.96 9.92
N THR A 326 -16.59 -9.89 9.30
CA THR A 326 -16.08 -10.79 8.24
C THR A 326 -17.21 -11.18 7.29
N LYS A 327 -16.88 -11.88 6.20
CA LYS A 327 -17.84 -12.52 5.30
C LYS A 327 -17.31 -13.89 4.92
N GLU A 328 -18.13 -14.93 5.12
CA GLU A 328 -17.87 -16.30 4.63
C GLU A 328 -18.87 -16.62 3.51
N PRO A 329 -18.53 -16.40 2.22
CA PRO A 329 -19.44 -16.69 1.12
C PRO A 329 -19.88 -18.16 1.10
N GLY A 330 -21.19 -18.39 1.07
CA GLY A 330 -21.77 -19.73 1.06
C GLY A 330 -21.93 -20.40 2.43
N ALA A 331 -21.41 -19.82 3.51
CA ALA A 331 -21.65 -20.29 4.86
C ALA A 331 -23.11 -20.03 5.31
N GLN A 332 -23.59 -20.84 6.27
CA GLN A 332 -24.92 -20.65 6.89
C GLN A 332 -25.06 -19.29 7.58
N ALA A 333 -23.95 -18.82 8.17
CA ALA A 333 -23.78 -17.50 8.76
C ALA A 333 -22.30 -17.30 9.10
N GLU A 334 -21.96 -16.09 9.55
CA GLU A 334 -20.63 -15.74 10.02
C GLU A 334 -20.27 -16.36 11.39
N PRO A 335 -18.96 -16.45 11.73
CA PRO A 335 -18.48 -17.27 12.85
C PRO A 335 -19.07 -16.90 14.22
N LEU A 336 -19.09 -15.62 14.60
CA LEU A 336 -19.59 -15.22 15.91
C LEU A 336 -21.09 -15.49 16.01
N TYR A 337 -21.86 -15.19 14.96
CA TYR A 337 -23.27 -15.56 14.91
C TYR A 337 -23.49 -17.06 15.14
N LEU A 338 -22.71 -17.94 14.49
CA LEU A 338 -22.84 -19.38 14.64
C LEU A 338 -22.55 -19.84 16.08
N ASP A 339 -21.52 -19.28 16.73
CA ASP A 339 -21.20 -19.61 18.12
C ASP A 339 -22.31 -19.17 19.08
N ILE A 340 -22.88 -17.98 18.87
CA ILE A 340 -23.98 -17.47 19.69
C ILE A 340 -25.24 -18.31 19.54
N ILE A 341 -25.64 -18.64 18.30
CA ILE A 341 -26.80 -19.52 18.06
C ILE A 341 -26.60 -20.86 18.74
N THR A 342 -25.41 -21.46 18.60
CA THR A 342 -25.10 -22.77 19.19
C THR A 342 -25.18 -22.71 20.71
N ALA A 343 -24.59 -21.69 21.35
CA ALA A 343 -24.65 -21.52 22.80
C ALA A 343 -26.09 -21.49 23.34
N PHE A 344 -26.97 -20.70 22.71
CA PHE A 344 -28.38 -20.63 23.09
C PHE A 344 -29.16 -21.91 22.80
N ALA A 345 -28.96 -22.51 21.61
CA ALA A 345 -29.66 -23.72 21.19
C ALA A 345 -29.32 -24.91 22.10
N GLU A 346 -28.06 -25.07 22.47
CA GLU A 346 -27.64 -26.12 23.39
C GLU A 346 -28.18 -25.90 24.81
N SER A 347 -28.14 -24.66 25.30
CA SER A 347 -28.67 -24.33 26.63
C SER A 347 -30.18 -24.59 26.73
N LEU A 348 -30.93 -24.30 25.66
CA LEU A 348 -32.35 -24.69 25.54
C LEU A 348 -32.53 -26.21 25.52
N SER A 349 -31.73 -26.92 24.71
CA SER A 349 -31.78 -28.39 24.59
C SER A 349 -31.50 -29.10 25.93
N ARG A 350 -30.59 -28.54 26.74
CA ARG A 350 -30.27 -29.03 28.10
C ARG A 350 -31.29 -28.62 29.16
N GLY A 351 -32.27 -27.77 28.83
CA GLY A 351 -33.28 -27.28 29.76
C GLY A 351 -32.77 -26.20 30.74
N GLU A 352 -31.60 -25.63 30.50
CA GLU A 352 -31.02 -24.52 31.29
C GLU A 352 -31.76 -23.19 31.02
N ARG A 353 -32.38 -23.07 29.84
CA ARG A 353 -33.25 -21.95 29.45
C ARG A 353 -34.60 -22.46 28.97
N THR A 354 -35.65 -21.71 29.25
CA THR A 354 -37.04 -22.06 28.87
C THR A 354 -37.40 -21.62 27.46
N CYS A 355 -36.72 -20.61 26.92
CA CYS A 355 -36.92 -20.10 25.58
C CYS A 355 -35.62 -19.51 25.02
N MET A 356 -35.56 -19.41 23.69
CA MET A 356 -34.48 -18.77 22.97
C MET A 356 -34.93 -17.36 22.52
N PRO A 357 -34.13 -16.30 22.72
CA PRO A 357 -34.42 -15.00 22.14
C PRO A 357 -34.36 -15.07 20.61
N LEU A 358 -34.98 -14.11 19.93
CA LEU A 358 -34.83 -13.97 18.48
C LEU A 358 -33.42 -13.45 18.19
N ILE A 359 -32.63 -14.21 17.44
CA ILE A 359 -31.24 -13.86 17.11
C ILE A 359 -31.10 -13.59 15.61
N VAL A 360 -30.56 -12.43 15.26
CA VAL A 360 -30.27 -12.01 13.88
C VAL A 360 -28.78 -11.77 13.68
N GLY A 361 -28.29 -11.96 12.46
CA GLY A 361 -26.87 -11.82 12.10
C GLY A 361 -26.62 -10.62 11.20
N GLY A 362 -25.65 -9.80 11.54
CA GLY A 362 -25.26 -8.60 10.79
C GLY A 362 -23.79 -8.62 10.42
N ARG A 363 -23.46 -8.17 9.21
CA ARG A 363 -22.09 -7.86 8.81
C ARG A 363 -21.85 -6.35 8.82
N TYR A 364 -20.67 -5.96 9.26
CA TYR A 364 -20.26 -4.55 9.29
C TYR A 364 -18.75 -4.41 9.05
N GLY A 365 -18.30 -3.19 8.76
CA GLY A 365 -16.90 -2.79 8.93
C GLY A 365 -15.85 -3.52 8.10
N LEU A 366 -16.24 -4.24 7.03
CA LEU A 366 -15.31 -4.93 6.13
C LEU A 366 -14.36 -3.92 5.49
N SER A 367 -13.07 -4.23 5.44
CA SER A 367 -12.04 -3.34 4.89
C SER A 367 -12.10 -1.91 5.45
N SER A 368 -12.19 -1.78 6.78
CA SER A 368 -12.37 -0.51 7.50
C SER A 368 -13.56 0.34 7.03
N LYS A 369 -14.62 -0.27 6.46
CA LYS A 369 -15.88 0.44 6.22
C LYS A 369 -16.35 1.12 7.50
N GLU A 370 -16.84 2.34 7.37
CA GLU A 370 -17.24 3.15 8.51
C GLU A 370 -18.33 2.45 9.33
N PHE A 371 -18.13 2.43 10.66
CA PHE A 371 -19.12 1.96 11.62
C PHE A 371 -19.34 3.04 12.68
N ASP A 372 -20.16 3.99 12.30
CA ASP A 372 -20.48 5.17 13.11
C ASP A 372 -21.75 4.93 13.98
N PRO A 373 -22.11 5.89 14.85
CA PRO A 373 -23.32 5.79 15.66
C PRO A 373 -24.62 5.54 14.87
N ARG A 374 -24.73 6.01 13.61
CA ARG A 374 -25.93 5.79 12.78
C ARG A 374 -26.10 4.32 12.42
N CYS A 375 -24.99 3.61 12.22
CA CYS A 375 -25.00 2.17 11.98
C CYS A 375 -25.61 1.42 13.17
N VAL A 376 -25.17 1.75 14.39
CA VAL A 376 -25.68 1.12 15.62
C VAL A 376 -27.16 1.46 15.85
N LEU A 377 -27.56 2.72 15.63
CA LEU A 377 -28.95 3.14 15.73
C LEU A 377 -29.85 2.39 14.73
N ALA A 378 -29.38 2.16 13.50
CA ALA A 378 -30.10 1.37 12.50
C ALA A 378 -30.32 -0.08 12.99
N ILE A 379 -29.31 -0.70 13.63
CA ILE A 379 -29.42 -2.05 14.18
C ILE A 379 -30.43 -2.10 15.33
N PHE A 380 -30.39 -1.17 16.28
CA PHE A 380 -31.39 -1.13 17.36
C PHE A 380 -32.79 -0.81 16.85
N THR A 381 -32.92 -0.07 15.74
CA THR A 381 -34.20 0.17 15.06
C THR A 381 -34.72 -1.11 14.44
N GLU A 382 -33.87 -1.87 13.75
CA GLU A 382 -34.21 -3.18 13.19
C GLU A 382 -34.67 -4.14 14.29
N LEU A 383 -33.96 -4.20 15.43
CA LEU A 383 -34.36 -5.03 16.57
C LEU A 383 -35.70 -4.61 17.21
N ARG A 384 -36.20 -3.39 16.99
CA ARG A 384 -37.56 -3.01 17.43
C ARG A 384 -38.64 -3.62 16.55
N ALA A 385 -38.37 -3.87 15.27
CA ALA A 385 -39.35 -4.39 14.34
C ALA A 385 -39.90 -5.75 14.81
N ASP A 386 -41.17 -6.04 14.51
CA ASP A 386 -41.80 -7.32 14.87
C ASP A 386 -41.11 -8.51 14.20
N LYS A 387 -40.62 -8.30 12.98
CA LYS A 387 -39.93 -9.29 12.14
C LYS A 387 -38.62 -8.69 11.62
N PRO A 388 -37.55 -8.63 12.44
CA PRO A 388 -36.27 -8.14 11.98
C PRO A 388 -35.70 -9.08 10.89
N LYS A 389 -34.91 -8.51 9.97
CA LYS A 389 -34.19 -9.26 8.94
C LYS A 389 -33.27 -10.29 9.60
N PRO A 390 -33.38 -11.60 9.24
CA PRO A 390 -32.52 -12.63 9.81
C PRO A 390 -31.03 -12.41 9.53
N ARG A 391 -30.74 -11.81 8.37
CA ARG A 391 -29.40 -11.45 7.91
C ARG A 391 -29.44 -10.03 7.38
N PHE A 392 -28.43 -9.23 7.70
CA PHE A 392 -28.31 -7.88 7.18
C PHE A 392 -26.86 -7.43 7.00
N THR A 393 -26.68 -6.31 6.30
CA THR A 393 -25.44 -5.55 6.24
C THR A 393 -25.70 -4.13 6.76
N VAL A 394 -24.69 -3.44 7.26
CA VAL A 394 -24.82 -2.04 7.70
C VAL A 394 -23.59 -1.24 7.29
N GLY A 395 -23.80 0.02 6.88
CA GLY A 395 -22.74 0.90 6.36
C GLY A 395 -22.55 0.85 4.84
N ILE A 396 -23.41 0.14 4.09
CA ILE A 396 -23.43 0.09 2.62
C ILE A 396 -24.87 0.20 2.08
N TYR A 397 -25.01 0.42 0.78
CA TYR A 397 -26.29 0.37 0.07
C TYR A 397 -26.34 -0.89 -0.81
N ASP A 398 -27.05 -1.92 -0.36
CA ASP A 398 -27.20 -3.18 -1.09
C ASP A 398 -28.56 -3.25 -1.78
N ASP A 399 -28.58 -2.78 -3.02
CA ASP A 399 -29.73 -2.74 -3.92
C ASP A 399 -29.88 -4.01 -4.77
N ILE A 400 -28.94 -4.97 -4.67
CA ILE A 400 -29.04 -6.26 -5.36
C ILE A 400 -29.79 -7.26 -4.49
N THR A 401 -29.33 -7.46 -3.24
CA THR A 401 -29.91 -8.48 -2.34
C THR A 401 -30.82 -7.90 -1.27
N GLY A 402 -30.83 -6.57 -1.12
CA GLY A 402 -31.70 -5.88 -0.17
C GLY A 402 -31.32 -6.11 1.30
N LEU A 403 -30.11 -6.59 1.59
CA LEU A 403 -29.67 -6.91 2.95
C LEU A 403 -29.30 -5.69 3.79
N SER A 404 -28.98 -4.55 3.17
CA SER A 404 -28.55 -3.36 3.90
C SER A 404 -29.66 -2.77 4.77
N LEU A 405 -29.30 -2.31 5.97
CA LEU A 405 -30.17 -1.51 6.83
C LEU A 405 -30.08 -0.03 6.46
N PRO A 406 -31.22 0.71 6.41
CA PRO A 406 -31.20 2.14 6.16
C PRO A 406 -30.60 2.89 7.37
N LEU A 407 -29.71 3.84 7.10
CA LEU A 407 -29.10 4.67 8.14
C LEU A 407 -30.04 5.84 8.50
N PRO A 408 -30.26 6.13 9.80
CA PRO A 408 -31.07 7.27 10.21
C PRO A 408 -30.35 8.61 9.94
N ASN A 409 -31.12 9.67 9.69
CA ASN A 409 -30.62 11.03 9.45
C ASN A 409 -30.27 11.81 10.74
N CYS A 410 -30.06 11.13 11.88
CA CYS A 410 -29.74 11.76 13.15
C CYS A 410 -28.29 11.45 13.59
N SER A 411 -27.66 12.39 14.28
CA SER A 411 -26.36 12.21 14.95
C SER A 411 -26.57 12.10 16.46
N ILE A 412 -25.60 11.48 17.15
CA ILE A 412 -25.57 11.47 18.62
C ILE A 412 -24.79 12.68 19.15
N PRO A 413 -25.14 13.21 20.34
CA PRO A 413 -24.36 14.27 20.98
C PRO A 413 -22.92 13.83 21.24
N GLN A 414 -21.95 14.62 20.79
CA GLN A 414 -20.51 14.37 21.00
C GLN A 414 -20.04 14.96 22.33
N LYS A 415 -19.13 14.26 23.03
CA LYS A 415 -18.51 14.71 24.29
C LYS A 415 -17.22 15.51 24.08
N SER A 416 -16.74 15.62 22.84
CA SER A 416 -15.46 16.28 22.53
C SER A 416 -15.58 17.81 22.65
N ALA A 417 -14.60 18.42 23.33
CA ALA A 417 -14.47 19.86 23.43
C ALA A 417 -13.99 20.49 22.11
N LEU A 418 -13.20 19.75 21.32
CA LEU A 418 -12.78 20.14 19.98
C LEU A 418 -12.80 18.92 19.04
N GLU A 419 -13.25 19.15 17.82
CA GLU A 419 -13.22 18.20 16.70
C GLU A 419 -12.67 18.97 15.50
N ALA A 420 -11.55 18.52 14.95
CA ALA A 420 -10.84 19.21 13.88
C ALA A 420 -10.52 18.25 12.72
N LEU A 421 -10.64 18.78 11.50
CA LEU A 421 -10.29 18.10 10.25
C LEU A 421 -9.17 18.86 9.53
N PHE A 422 -8.20 18.14 9.01
CA PHE A 422 -7.13 18.72 8.19
C PHE A 422 -7.04 17.97 6.86
N TYR A 423 -7.26 18.69 5.77
CA TYR A 423 -7.20 18.20 4.39
C TYR A 423 -5.86 18.60 3.78
N GLY A 424 -5.01 17.63 3.49
CA GLY A 424 -3.68 17.82 2.92
C GLY A 424 -3.38 16.88 1.77
N LEU A 425 -2.29 17.12 1.07
CA LEU A 425 -1.77 16.27 0.01
C LEU A 425 -0.78 15.25 0.58
N GLY A 426 -0.76 14.04 0.04
CA GLY A 426 0.30 13.07 0.31
C GLY A 426 1.69 13.72 0.12
N SER A 427 2.50 13.70 1.18
CA SER A 427 3.85 14.29 1.27
C SER A 427 3.95 15.80 1.51
N ASP A 428 2.85 16.53 1.79
CA ASP A 428 2.91 17.97 2.14
C ASP A 428 3.21 18.27 3.63
N GLY A 429 3.25 17.22 4.47
CA GLY A 429 3.55 17.31 5.89
C GLY A 429 2.35 17.53 6.82
N THR A 430 1.12 17.57 6.30
CA THR A 430 -0.12 17.80 7.08
C THR A 430 -0.35 16.74 8.16
N VAL A 431 -0.20 15.47 7.80
CA VAL A 431 -0.36 14.35 8.75
C VAL A 431 0.67 14.44 9.87
N SER A 432 1.94 14.71 9.53
CA SER A 432 3.02 14.87 10.51
C SER A 432 2.79 16.06 11.44
N ALA A 433 2.31 17.18 10.90
CA ALA A 433 1.91 18.35 11.70
C ALA A 433 0.79 17.99 12.69
N THR A 434 -0.22 17.25 12.23
CA THR A 434 -1.35 16.86 13.07
C THR A 434 -0.95 15.85 14.15
N LYS A 435 -0.07 14.88 13.84
CA LYS A 435 0.54 14.00 14.86
C LYS A 435 1.30 14.80 15.92
N ASN A 436 2.03 15.83 15.52
CA ASN A 436 2.69 16.74 16.46
C ASN A 436 1.68 17.56 17.27
N ASN A 437 0.58 18.03 16.66
CA ASN A 437 -0.50 18.75 17.38
C ASN A 437 -1.07 17.87 18.49
N ILE A 438 -1.41 16.61 18.19
CA ILE A 438 -1.89 15.64 19.17
C ILE A 438 -0.90 15.51 20.32
N LYS A 439 0.38 15.36 20.00
CA LYS A 439 1.44 15.22 21.00
C LYS A 439 1.53 16.44 21.92
N ILE A 440 1.59 17.64 21.33
CA ILE A 440 1.67 18.91 22.06
C ILE A 440 0.46 19.05 22.99
N ILE A 441 -0.75 18.87 22.47
CA ILE A 441 -1.97 19.03 23.25
C ILE A 441 -2.01 18.01 24.39
N GLY A 442 -1.74 16.73 24.11
CA GLY A 442 -1.84 15.70 25.13
C GLY A 442 -0.73 15.74 26.19
N ASP A 443 0.50 16.17 25.85
CA ASP A 443 1.62 16.26 26.79
C ASP A 443 1.55 17.53 27.67
N SER A 444 1.01 18.63 27.13
CA SER A 444 0.98 19.94 27.81
C SER A 444 -0.36 20.26 28.50
N SER A 445 -1.35 19.36 28.47
CA SER A 445 -2.68 19.61 29.02
C SER A 445 -3.30 18.38 29.71
N PRO A 446 -4.33 18.57 30.57
CA PRO A 446 -5.08 17.46 31.14
C PRO A 446 -5.99 16.74 30.13
N PHE A 447 -6.18 17.27 28.91
CA PHE A 447 -7.09 16.70 27.93
C PHE A 447 -6.66 15.31 27.46
N TYR A 448 -7.65 14.49 27.14
CA TYR A 448 -7.50 13.32 26.28
C TYR A 448 -7.51 13.78 24.82
N VAL A 449 -6.71 13.11 24.01
CA VAL A 449 -6.54 13.41 22.60
C VAL A 449 -6.66 12.12 21.79
N GLN A 450 -7.35 12.21 20.66
CA GLN A 450 -7.48 11.11 19.71
C GLN A 450 -7.13 11.61 18.31
N GLY A 451 -6.33 10.83 17.58
CA GLY A 451 -5.93 11.09 16.20
C GLY A 451 -6.19 9.89 15.30
N TYR A 452 -6.81 10.12 14.15
CA TYR A 452 -6.96 9.12 13.10
C TYR A 452 -6.65 9.74 11.73
N PHE A 453 -5.94 9.00 10.88
CA PHE A 453 -5.43 9.52 9.60
C PHE A 453 -5.92 8.64 8.46
N VAL A 454 -6.69 9.25 7.56
CA VAL A 454 -7.14 8.62 6.32
C VAL A 454 -6.15 8.98 5.23
N TYR A 455 -5.52 7.94 4.67
CA TYR A 455 -4.58 8.06 3.56
C TYR A 455 -5.25 7.59 2.27
N ASP A 456 -4.92 8.25 1.17
CA ASP A 456 -5.09 7.67 -0.15
C ASP A 456 -4.01 6.60 -0.38
N SER A 457 -4.42 5.50 -0.98
CA SER A 457 -3.59 4.47 -1.57
C SER A 457 -2.58 4.96 -2.62
N LYS A 458 -2.83 6.11 -3.28
CA LYS A 458 -1.85 6.76 -4.17
C LYS A 458 -0.63 7.20 -3.36
N LYS A 459 0.55 6.69 -3.74
CA LYS A 459 1.81 6.96 -3.02
C LYS A 459 2.16 8.44 -2.92
N ALA A 460 1.90 9.21 -3.96
CA ALA A 460 2.13 10.66 -3.96
C ALA A 460 0.94 11.40 -4.54
N GLY A 461 0.65 12.58 -3.99
CA GLY A 461 -0.36 13.50 -4.51
C GLY A 461 -1.82 13.02 -4.37
N GLY A 462 -2.08 12.06 -3.47
CA GLY A 462 -3.43 11.68 -3.06
C GLY A 462 -3.95 12.56 -1.91
N LEU A 463 -5.25 12.52 -1.64
CA LEU A 463 -5.85 13.24 -0.52
C LEU A 463 -5.48 12.57 0.81
N THR A 464 -5.13 13.36 1.81
CA THR A 464 -5.01 12.92 3.20
C THR A 464 -5.97 13.71 4.07
N THR A 465 -6.71 13.01 4.93
CA THR A 465 -7.61 13.65 5.92
C THR A 465 -7.18 13.23 7.32
N SER A 466 -6.83 14.21 8.14
CA SER A 466 -6.48 13.98 9.55
C SER A 466 -7.67 14.36 10.44
N HIS A 467 -8.07 13.45 11.31
CA HIS A 467 -9.15 13.61 12.28
C HIS A 467 -8.55 13.77 13.67
N LEU A 468 -8.88 14.87 14.36
CA LEU A 468 -8.41 15.19 15.69
C LEU A 468 -9.61 15.42 16.62
N ARG A 469 -9.67 14.70 17.74
CA ARG A 469 -10.59 14.98 18.85
C ARG A 469 -9.82 15.35 20.11
N VAL A 470 -10.36 16.30 20.86
CA VAL A 470 -9.88 16.71 22.19
C VAL A 470 -11.06 16.66 23.16
N SER A 471 -10.90 16.05 24.32
CA SER A 471 -11.94 15.97 25.34
C SER A 471 -11.37 15.98 26.76
N LEU A 472 -12.20 16.34 27.74
CA LEU A 472 -11.89 16.19 29.17
C LEU A 472 -12.07 14.74 29.63
N ASP A 473 -12.91 13.96 28.95
CA ASP A 473 -13.16 12.55 29.21
C ASP A 473 -12.34 11.66 28.25
N PRO A 474 -12.08 10.39 28.60
CA PRO A 474 -11.51 9.41 27.66
C PRO A 474 -12.31 9.34 26.35
N ILE A 475 -11.61 9.23 25.23
CA ILE A 475 -12.21 9.25 23.89
C ILE A 475 -12.22 7.82 23.33
N ASP A 476 -13.43 7.26 23.25
CA ASP A 476 -13.72 5.91 22.77
C ASP A 476 -14.59 5.94 21.49
N SER A 477 -14.26 6.88 20.59
CA SER A 477 -15.03 7.12 19.36
C SER A 477 -14.28 6.63 18.11
N PRO A 478 -14.20 5.31 17.83
CA PRO A 478 -13.44 4.75 16.72
C PRO A 478 -14.19 4.89 15.38
N TYR A 479 -14.61 6.10 15.06
CA TYR A 479 -15.26 6.50 13.81
C TYR A 479 -14.78 7.89 13.37
N LEU A 480 -14.97 8.24 12.11
CA LEU A 480 -14.56 9.50 11.52
C LEU A 480 -15.42 10.66 12.04
N ILE A 481 -14.82 11.84 12.09
CA ILE A 481 -15.53 13.10 12.38
C ILE A 481 -16.38 13.46 11.16
N THR A 482 -17.68 13.59 11.35
CA THR A 482 -18.65 14.00 10.33
C THR A 482 -19.05 15.47 10.46
N SER A 483 -18.81 16.08 11.61
CA SER A 483 -19.11 17.48 11.90
C SER A 483 -18.02 18.07 12.80
N ALA A 484 -17.27 19.07 12.33
CA ALA A 484 -16.06 19.59 12.96
C ALA A 484 -16.18 21.07 13.35
N HIS A 485 -15.58 21.44 14.47
CA HIS A 485 -15.47 22.83 14.93
C HIS A 485 -14.42 23.62 14.12
N PHE A 486 -13.39 22.93 13.62
CA PHE A 486 -12.31 23.51 12.82
C PHE A 486 -12.04 22.65 11.59
N ILE A 487 -11.90 23.27 10.43
CA ILE A 487 -11.45 22.61 9.20
C ILE A 487 -10.31 23.41 8.58
N GLY A 488 -9.14 22.76 8.40
CA GLY A 488 -8.01 23.31 7.63
C GLY A 488 -7.90 22.66 6.27
N CYS A 489 -7.98 23.46 5.19
CA CYS A 489 -7.74 23.04 3.81
C CYS A 489 -6.36 23.54 3.36
N HIS A 490 -5.39 22.64 3.29
CA HIS A 490 -3.99 23.00 3.05
C HIS A 490 -3.64 23.10 1.55
N GLN A 491 -4.57 22.72 0.66
CA GLN A 491 -4.42 22.77 -0.79
C GLN A 491 -5.62 23.50 -1.40
N ASP A 492 -5.38 24.62 -2.06
CA ASP A 492 -6.41 25.47 -2.67
C ASP A 492 -7.34 24.67 -3.61
N GLN A 493 -6.74 23.87 -4.50
CA GLN A 493 -7.42 23.04 -5.52
C GLN A 493 -8.41 21.99 -4.97
N PHE A 494 -8.38 21.69 -3.67
CA PHE A 494 -9.31 20.75 -3.08
C PHE A 494 -10.72 21.33 -2.94
N ILE A 495 -10.84 22.66 -2.89
CA ILE A 495 -12.14 23.34 -2.77
C ILE A 495 -13.01 23.14 -4.02
N ASP A 496 -12.37 22.86 -5.16
CA ASP A 496 -13.03 22.60 -6.44
C ASP A 496 -13.39 21.12 -6.64
N LYS A 497 -12.90 20.22 -5.78
CA LYS A 497 -13.02 18.77 -5.97
C LYS A 497 -13.79 18.05 -4.86
N TYR A 498 -13.69 18.55 -3.63
CA TYR A 498 -14.21 17.85 -2.45
C TYR A 498 -15.20 18.70 -1.68
N GLN A 499 -16.22 18.03 -1.15
CA GLN A 499 -17.22 18.60 -0.23
C GLN A 499 -16.63 18.78 1.18
N ILE A 500 -15.67 19.71 1.30
CA ILE A 500 -14.93 19.96 2.55
C ILE A 500 -15.78 20.72 3.57
N VAL A 501 -16.42 21.81 3.14
CA VAL A 501 -17.14 22.73 4.03
C VAL A 501 -18.43 22.10 4.58
N ASP A 502 -18.98 21.08 3.92
CA ASP A 502 -20.14 20.32 4.39
C ASP A 502 -19.97 19.77 5.81
N LYS A 503 -18.74 19.35 6.16
CA LYS A 503 -18.41 18.81 7.48
C LYS A 503 -18.18 19.89 8.54
N LEU A 504 -18.28 21.17 8.22
CA LEU A 504 -18.11 22.25 9.20
C LEU A 504 -19.37 22.39 10.07
N LYS A 505 -19.21 22.64 11.37
CA LYS A 505 -20.32 23.02 12.26
C LYS A 505 -20.80 24.44 11.98
N ASP A 506 -22.02 24.75 12.42
CA ASP A 506 -22.48 26.14 12.49
C ASP A 506 -21.53 26.93 13.41
N ASP A 507 -21.20 28.16 13.01
CA ASP A 507 -20.24 29.05 13.65
C ASP A 507 -18.81 28.45 13.76
N GLY A 508 -18.50 27.44 12.93
CA GLY A 508 -17.19 26.79 12.87
C GLY A 508 -16.12 27.61 12.14
N ILE A 509 -14.85 27.28 12.36
CA ILE A 509 -13.70 27.94 11.73
C ILE A 509 -13.27 27.17 10.48
N PHE A 510 -13.18 27.86 9.34
CA PHE A 510 -12.61 27.34 8.10
C PHE A 510 -11.34 28.09 7.75
N LEU A 511 -10.22 27.37 7.63
CA LEU A 511 -8.91 27.91 7.23
C LEU A 511 -8.51 27.37 5.86
N LEU A 512 -8.24 28.25 4.89
CA LEU A 512 -7.80 27.89 3.55
C LEU A 512 -6.37 28.40 3.27
N ASN A 513 -5.48 27.50 2.83
CA ASN A 513 -4.19 27.87 2.27
C ASN A 513 -4.35 28.23 0.78
N THR A 514 -4.14 29.50 0.42
CA THR A 514 -4.40 30.00 -0.93
C THR A 514 -3.41 31.12 -1.31
N PRO A 515 -3.02 31.24 -2.60
CA PRO A 515 -2.16 32.34 -3.03
C PRO A 515 -2.89 33.68 -3.17
N TYR A 516 -4.23 33.68 -3.20
CA TYR A 516 -5.05 34.86 -3.46
C TYR A 516 -5.26 35.71 -2.21
N SER A 517 -5.50 37.01 -2.42
CA SER A 517 -5.80 37.95 -1.33
C SER A 517 -7.24 37.84 -0.84
N LYS A 518 -7.54 38.39 0.34
CA LYS A 518 -8.89 38.41 0.92
C LYS A 518 -9.94 39.10 0.04
N ASP A 519 -9.50 40.03 -0.81
CA ASP A 519 -10.37 40.79 -1.71
C ASP A 519 -10.69 40.02 -2.99
N GLU A 520 -9.90 38.99 -3.33
CA GLU A 520 -10.07 38.19 -4.54
C GLU A 520 -10.70 36.81 -4.27
N ILE A 521 -10.39 36.22 -3.12
CA ILE A 521 -10.71 34.81 -2.85
C ILE A 521 -12.21 34.52 -2.87
N TRP A 522 -13.04 35.44 -2.38
CA TRP A 522 -14.50 35.24 -2.32
C TRP A 522 -15.09 34.96 -3.70
N HIS A 523 -14.67 35.74 -4.70
CA HIS A 523 -15.14 35.63 -6.09
C HIS A 523 -14.63 34.36 -6.79
N ARG A 524 -13.55 33.76 -6.30
CA ARG A 524 -12.93 32.55 -6.85
C ARG A 524 -13.53 31.26 -6.28
N LEU A 525 -14.09 31.30 -5.08
CA LEU A 525 -14.72 30.12 -4.48
C LEU A 525 -15.91 29.65 -5.31
N PRO A 526 -16.12 28.32 -5.45
CA PRO A 526 -17.34 27.79 -6.04
C PRO A 526 -18.60 28.31 -5.34
N LYS A 527 -19.68 28.56 -6.11
CA LYS A 527 -20.95 29.04 -5.58
C LYS A 527 -21.47 28.17 -4.43
N GLU A 528 -21.34 26.85 -4.56
CA GLU A 528 -21.75 25.87 -3.56
C GLU A 528 -21.03 26.08 -2.23
N VAL A 529 -19.72 26.37 -2.29
CA VAL A 529 -18.88 26.62 -1.11
C VAL A 529 -19.27 27.94 -0.44
N GLN A 530 -19.50 29.00 -1.22
CA GLN A 530 -19.97 30.29 -0.68
C GLN A 530 -21.31 30.12 0.05
N VAL A 531 -22.26 29.39 -0.55
CA VAL A 531 -23.56 29.08 0.06
C VAL A 531 -23.38 28.37 1.40
N GLN A 532 -22.53 27.33 1.45
CA GLN A 532 -22.28 26.56 2.67
C GLN A 532 -21.65 27.42 3.78
N LEU A 533 -20.65 28.25 3.45
CA LEU A 533 -20.00 29.15 4.41
C LEU A 533 -21.00 30.15 5.02
N ILE A 534 -21.89 30.72 4.19
CA ILE A 534 -22.95 31.64 4.65
C ILE A 534 -23.95 30.91 5.55
N GLN A 535 -24.48 29.76 5.11
CA GLN A 535 -25.49 29.00 5.85
C GLN A 535 -24.99 28.58 7.24
N LYS A 536 -23.72 28.18 7.32
CA LYS A 536 -23.07 27.77 8.57
C LYS A 536 -22.54 28.94 9.38
N ARG A 537 -22.73 30.20 8.94
CA ARG A 537 -22.17 31.41 9.61
C ARG A 537 -20.67 31.27 9.93
N SER A 538 -19.92 30.65 9.02
CA SER A 538 -18.54 30.23 9.29
C SER A 538 -17.59 31.40 9.53
N HIS A 539 -16.61 31.20 10.40
CA HIS A 539 -15.46 32.09 10.51
C HIS A 539 -14.39 31.69 9.47
N PHE A 540 -14.37 32.38 8.33
CA PHE A 540 -13.48 32.07 7.21
C PHE A 540 -12.15 32.84 7.31
N TYR A 541 -11.05 32.10 7.31
CA TYR A 541 -9.68 32.62 7.33
C TYR A 541 -8.86 32.10 6.14
N ILE A 542 -7.92 32.92 5.68
CA ILE A 542 -6.97 32.55 4.63
C ILE A 542 -5.52 32.78 5.08
N ILE A 543 -4.61 32.04 4.45
CA ILE A 543 -3.16 32.23 4.58
C ILE A 543 -2.45 31.79 3.30
N ASN A 544 -1.36 32.46 2.93
CA ASN A 544 -0.49 32.02 1.83
C ASN A 544 0.74 31.31 2.41
N ALA A 545 0.56 30.04 2.80
CA ALA A 545 1.61 29.30 3.50
C ALA A 545 2.81 28.98 2.61
N ALA A 546 2.61 28.81 1.31
CA ALA A 546 3.69 28.58 0.35
C ALA A 546 4.61 29.81 0.20
N LYS A 547 4.04 31.02 0.18
CA LYS A 547 4.83 32.27 0.20
C LYS A 547 5.66 32.38 1.48
N ILE A 548 5.04 32.15 2.65
CA ILE A 548 5.73 32.23 3.94
C ILE A 548 6.86 31.18 4.01
N ALA A 549 6.60 29.94 3.58
CA ALA A 549 7.61 28.88 3.56
C ALA A 549 8.84 29.27 2.69
N ARG A 550 8.63 29.91 1.54
CA ARG A 550 9.72 30.43 0.69
C ARG A 550 10.49 31.57 1.36
N GLU A 551 9.81 32.56 1.95
CA GLU A 551 10.44 33.68 2.67
C GLU A 551 11.21 33.26 3.94
N CYS A 552 10.90 32.07 4.46
CA CYS A 552 11.56 31.44 5.59
C CYS A 552 12.57 30.35 5.19
N ASN A 553 12.85 30.14 3.91
CA ASN A 553 13.75 29.08 3.43
C ASN A 553 13.37 27.66 3.91
N LEU A 554 12.08 27.36 3.97
CA LEU A 554 11.54 26.04 4.35
C LEU A 554 11.20 25.16 3.12
N GLY A 555 11.46 25.66 1.90
CA GLY A 555 11.10 24.99 0.65
C GLY A 555 9.58 24.89 0.48
N ALA A 556 9.09 23.73 0.02
CA ALA A 556 7.65 23.47 -0.15
C ALA A 556 6.91 23.09 1.15
N ARG A 557 7.54 23.20 2.32
CA ARG A 557 6.97 22.73 3.60
C ARG A 557 6.10 23.80 4.25
N ILE A 558 4.78 23.61 4.18
CA ILE A 558 3.77 24.49 4.77
C ILE A 558 3.34 24.08 6.19
N ASN A 559 3.78 22.90 6.66
CA ASN A 559 3.33 22.27 7.90
C ASN A 559 3.44 23.16 9.15
N THR A 560 4.57 23.84 9.35
CA THR A 560 4.77 24.73 10.52
C THR A 560 3.85 25.95 10.48
N VAL A 561 3.62 26.50 9.29
CA VAL A 561 2.74 27.66 9.08
C VAL A 561 1.29 27.30 9.38
N MET A 562 0.80 26.19 8.82
CA MET A 562 -0.57 25.72 9.06
C MET A 562 -0.80 25.28 10.51
N GLN A 563 0.21 24.67 11.14
CA GLN A 563 0.19 24.33 12.57
C GLN A 563 0.04 25.58 13.44
N ALA A 564 0.80 26.65 13.16
CA ALA A 564 0.71 27.92 13.87
C ALA A 564 -0.71 28.50 13.79
N ALA A 565 -1.28 28.49 12.58
CA ALA A 565 -2.62 29.00 12.34
C ALA A 565 -3.69 28.22 13.09
N PHE A 566 -3.60 26.88 13.12
CA PHE A 566 -4.51 26.05 13.90
C PHE A 566 -4.51 26.41 15.40
N PHE A 567 -3.34 26.47 16.03
CA PHE A 567 -3.24 26.79 17.46
C PHE A 567 -3.70 28.22 17.78
N HIS A 568 -3.46 29.18 16.88
CA HIS A 568 -3.91 30.56 17.06
C HIS A 568 -5.44 30.71 16.95
N LEU A 569 -6.06 29.99 16.01
CA LEU A 569 -7.50 30.10 15.74
C LEU A 569 -8.37 29.23 16.66
N ALA A 570 -7.89 28.06 17.07
CA ALA A 570 -8.68 27.13 17.89
C ALA A 570 -8.91 27.68 19.31
N GLU A 571 -10.17 27.99 19.63
CA GLU A 571 -10.55 28.78 20.81
C GLU A 571 -10.21 28.14 22.16
N ILE A 572 -10.19 26.79 22.21
CA ILE A 572 -9.85 26.02 23.42
C ILE A 572 -8.43 26.35 23.95
N PHE A 573 -7.59 26.97 23.12
CA PHE A 573 -6.21 27.34 23.44
C PHE A 573 -6.03 28.84 23.74
N LYS A 574 -7.05 29.69 23.53
CA LYS A 574 -6.91 31.17 23.58
C LYS A 574 -6.44 31.72 24.94
N ASN A 575 -6.72 31.05 26.05
CA ASN A 575 -6.38 31.51 27.40
C ASN A 575 -5.20 30.76 28.06
N ASP A 576 -4.81 29.59 27.55
CA ASP A 576 -3.81 28.70 28.17
C ASP A 576 -2.58 28.41 27.28
N PHE A 577 -2.62 28.71 25.98
CA PHE A 577 -1.55 28.35 25.05
C PHE A 577 -0.56 29.49 24.82
N ASN A 578 0.68 29.28 25.30
CA ASN A 578 1.77 30.22 25.10
C ASN A 578 2.56 29.82 23.84
N ILE A 579 2.69 30.72 22.85
CA ILE A 579 3.51 30.56 21.63
C ILE A 579 4.92 30.04 21.95
N SER A 580 5.46 30.40 23.11
CA SER A 580 6.75 29.91 23.61
C SER A 580 6.83 28.38 23.71
N GLN A 581 5.74 27.70 24.11
CA GLN A 581 5.70 26.23 24.19
C GLN A 581 5.82 25.60 22.80
N LEU A 582 5.15 26.17 21.79
CA LEU A 582 5.27 25.69 20.40
C LEU A 582 6.69 25.91 19.86
N LYS A 583 7.32 27.05 20.18
CA LYS A 583 8.72 27.32 19.83
C LYS A 583 9.68 26.31 20.49
N GLU A 584 9.45 25.95 21.75
CA GLU A 584 10.24 24.92 22.46
C GLU A 584 10.08 23.53 21.85
N VAL A 585 8.86 23.12 21.49
CA VAL A 585 8.63 21.82 20.84
C VAL A 585 9.27 21.77 19.45
N ILE A 586 9.19 22.86 18.67
CA ILE A 586 9.88 22.99 17.38
C ILE A 586 11.39 22.86 17.58
N ALA A 587 11.97 23.55 18.56
CA ALA A 587 13.39 23.45 18.87
C ALA A 587 13.81 22.02 19.25
N LYS A 588 13.03 21.36 20.11
CA LYS A 588 13.29 19.96 20.50
C LYS A 588 13.20 18.99 19.31
N SER A 589 12.30 19.26 18.36
CA SER A 589 12.07 18.39 17.20
C SER A 589 13.11 18.56 16.09
N TYR A 590 13.70 19.76 15.96
CA TYR A 590 14.58 20.10 14.84
C TYR A 590 16.02 20.47 15.23
N SER A 591 16.36 20.53 16.52
CA SER A 591 17.73 20.84 16.99
C SER A 591 18.80 19.93 16.40
N SER A 592 18.48 18.64 16.24
CA SER A 592 19.38 17.64 15.60
C SER A 592 19.65 17.90 14.12
N LYS A 593 18.85 18.75 13.46
CA LYS A 593 19.00 19.12 12.04
C LYS A 593 19.70 20.47 11.84
N GLY A 594 20.13 21.12 12.92
CA GLY A 594 20.88 22.38 12.89
C GLY A 594 20.05 23.60 13.28
N GLN A 595 20.74 24.58 13.89
CA GLN A 595 20.15 25.79 14.47
C GLN A 595 19.42 26.67 13.44
N ASN A 596 19.96 26.80 12.23
CA ASN A 596 19.34 27.59 11.15
C ASN A 596 17.93 27.08 10.80
N LEU A 597 17.69 25.77 10.82
CA LEU A 597 16.37 25.21 10.54
C LEU A 597 15.38 25.55 11.66
N VAL A 598 15.82 25.54 12.92
CA VAL A 598 14.99 25.91 14.07
C VAL A 598 14.58 27.38 13.96
N GLU A 599 15.52 28.28 13.69
CA GLU A 599 15.27 29.71 13.54
C GLU A 599 14.33 30.01 12.36
N ASN A 600 14.52 29.33 11.22
CA ASN A 600 13.63 29.44 10.07
C ASN A 600 12.18 29.03 10.42
N ASN A 601 11.99 27.97 11.21
CA ASN A 601 10.68 27.55 11.67
C ASN A 601 10.07 28.54 12.68
N TRP A 602 10.87 29.12 13.58
CA TRP A 602 10.39 30.16 14.49
C TRP A 602 9.94 31.42 13.74
N LYS A 603 10.72 31.86 12.73
CA LYS A 603 10.33 32.97 11.86
C LYS A 603 9.01 32.68 11.13
N ALA A 604 8.85 31.45 10.62
CA ALA A 604 7.62 31.02 9.96
C ALA A 604 6.41 31.05 10.91
N LEU A 605 6.60 30.69 12.18
CA LEU A 605 5.56 30.75 13.22
C LEU A 605 5.06 32.18 13.43
N ASP A 606 5.98 33.11 13.63
CA ASP A 606 5.65 34.52 13.90
C ASP A 606 4.97 35.17 12.68
N LEU A 607 5.50 34.90 11.48
CA LEU A 607 4.91 35.39 10.23
C LEU A 607 3.54 34.78 9.96
N ALA A 608 3.31 33.50 10.29
CA ALA A 608 2.02 32.86 10.09
C ALA A 608 0.91 33.57 10.86
N ILE A 609 1.14 33.87 12.14
CA ILE A 609 0.17 34.56 12.99
C ILE A 609 -0.09 35.98 12.47
N ALA A 610 0.96 36.70 12.07
CA ALA A 610 0.84 38.06 11.54
C ALA A 610 0.16 38.13 10.15
N SER A 611 0.17 37.03 9.38
CA SER A 611 -0.33 36.97 8.00
C SER A 611 -1.71 36.31 7.88
N LEU A 612 -2.33 35.90 8.98
CA LEU A 612 -3.70 35.38 8.96
C LEU A 612 -4.69 36.49 8.69
N GLU A 613 -5.51 36.33 7.66
CA GLU A 613 -6.56 37.28 7.31
C GLU A 613 -7.94 36.63 7.42
N GLN A 614 -8.86 37.30 8.10
CA GLN A 614 -10.27 36.91 8.11
C GLN A 614 -10.96 37.49 6.87
N VAL A 615 -11.70 36.64 6.16
CA VAL A 615 -12.48 37.04 4.98
C VAL A 615 -13.93 37.27 5.41
N PRO A 616 -14.49 38.48 5.19
CA PRO A 616 -15.88 38.74 5.53
C PRO A 616 -16.81 37.95 4.61
N LEU A 617 -17.78 37.25 5.19
CA LEU A 617 -18.83 36.59 4.41
C LEU A 617 -19.68 37.64 3.68
N SER A 618 -19.83 37.47 2.37
CA SER A 618 -20.64 38.35 1.52
C SER A 618 -21.82 37.59 0.92
N CYS A 619 -22.69 38.26 0.15
CA CYS A 619 -23.70 37.55 -0.63
C CYS A 619 -23.04 36.65 -1.68
N VAL A 620 -23.74 35.58 -2.10
CA VAL A 620 -23.24 34.66 -3.13
C VAL A 620 -23.01 35.43 -4.42
N ASP A 621 -21.77 35.40 -4.91
CA ASP A 621 -21.41 36.01 -6.17
C ASP A 621 -21.94 35.17 -7.34
N GLN A 622 -22.81 35.78 -8.14
CA GLN A 622 -23.42 35.12 -9.29
C GLN A 622 -22.44 34.91 -10.45
N SER A 623 -21.31 35.61 -10.46
CA SER A 623 -20.26 35.46 -11.47
C SER A 623 -19.24 34.37 -11.15
N SER A 624 -19.18 33.89 -9.90
CA SER A 624 -18.32 32.77 -9.51
C SER A 624 -18.69 31.48 -10.25
N ALA A 625 -17.72 30.60 -10.47
CA ALA A 625 -17.98 29.30 -11.08
C ALA A 625 -18.76 28.38 -10.12
N THR A 626 -19.49 27.42 -10.68
CA THR A 626 -19.94 26.24 -9.91
C THR A 626 -18.79 25.26 -9.78
N MET A 627 -18.87 24.35 -8.81
CA MET A 627 -17.87 23.29 -8.66
C MET A 627 -17.73 22.51 -9.99
N PRO A 628 -16.50 22.35 -10.52
CA PRO A 628 -16.29 21.68 -11.80
C PRO A 628 -16.61 20.18 -11.71
N SER A 629 -16.93 19.58 -12.86
CA SER A 629 -17.05 18.11 -12.94
C SER A 629 -15.69 17.45 -12.69
N ILE A 630 -15.66 16.37 -11.91
CA ILE A 630 -14.43 15.64 -11.56
C ILE A 630 -13.72 15.05 -12.78
N VAL A 631 -14.51 14.59 -13.76
CA VAL A 631 -14.01 14.07 -15.04
C VAL A 631 -14.72 14.78 -16.19
N PRO A 632 -14.09 14.88 -17.38
CA PRO A 632 -14.72 15.46 -18.57
C PRO A 632 -16.00 14.74 -19.03
N ALA A 633 -16.92 15.47 -19.68
CA ALA A 633 -18.20 14.94 -20.14
C ALA A 633 -18.10 13.81 -21.19
N ASN A 634 -17.01 13.80 -21.96
CA ASN A 634 -16.68 12.77 -22.96
C ASN A 634 -16.05 11.50 -22.35
N ALA A 635 -15.84 11.44 -21.03
CA ALA A 635 -15.38 10.21 -20.38
C ALA A 635 -16.40 9.06 -20.51
N PRO A 636 -15.95 7.79 -20.49
CA PRO A 636 -16.85 6.62 -20.53
C PRO A 636 -17.88 6.64 -19.40
N ASN A 637 -19.03 6.00 -19.61
CA ASN A 637 -20.13 6.04 -18.63
C ASN A 637 -19.70 5.55 -17.24
N PHE A 638 -19.03 4.41 -17.16
CA PHE A 638 -18.51 3.87 -15.91
C PHE A 638 -17.53 4.84 -15.21
N VAL A 639 -16.70 5.56 -15.99
CA VAL A 639 -15.80 6.58 -15.44
C VAL A 639 -16.58 7.76 -14.86
N LYS A 640 -17.66 8.20 -15.53
CA LYS A 640 -18.50 9.31 -15.06
C LYS A 640 -19.35 8.97 -13.84
N THR A 641 -19.82 7.73 -13.73
CA THR A 641 -20.77 7.34 -12.68
C THR A 641 -20.10 6.70 -11.47
N VAL A 642 -19.05 5.91 -11.67
CA VAL A 642 -18.37 5.15 -10.61
C VAL A 642 -17.03 5.79 -10.26
N THR A 643 -16.10 5.88 -11.22
CA THR A 643 -14.75 6.42 -10.99
C THR A 643 -14.79 7.85 -10.47
N ALA A 644 -15.57 8.74 -11.11
CA ALA A 644 -15.69 10.15 -10.70
C ALA A 644 -16.26 10.30 -9.28
N THR A 645 -17.24 9.48 -8.92
CA THR A 645 -17.84 9.47 -7.57
C THR A 645 -16.81 9.05 -6.51
N MET A 646 -15.99 8.04 -6.81
CA MET A 646 -14.89 7.63 -5.94
C MET A 646 -13.82 8.71 -5.83
N LEU A 647 -13.43 9.35 -6.95
CA LEU A 647 -12.47 10.45 -6.98
C LEU A 647 -12.97 11.71 -6.25
N ALA A 648 -14.28 11.94 -6.17
CA ALA A 648 -14.90 13.00 -5.37
C ALA A 648 -14.88 12.73 -3.86
N GLY A 649 -14.37 11.57 -3.42
CA GLY A 649 -14.45 11.13 -2.02
C GLY A 649 -15.84 10.65 -1.60
N LEU A 650 -16.70 10.30 -2.56
CA LEU A 650 -18.08 9.86 -2.33
C LEU A 650 -18.27 8.36 -2.63
N GLY A 651 -17.19 7.58 -2.66
CA GLY A 651 -17.24 6.14 -2.97
C GLY A 651 -18.15 5.34 -2.03
N ASP A 652 -18.32 5.74 -0.77
CA ASP A 652 -19.24 5.11 0.19
C ASP A 652 -20.73 5.26 -0.19
N SER A 653 -21.07 6.20 -1.07
CA SER A 653 -22.44 6.40 -1.56
C SER A 653 -22.84 5.45 -2.70
N LEU A 654 -21.86 4.78 -3.31
CA LEU A 654 -22.11 3.87 -4.42
C LEU A 654 -22.78 2.59 -3.92
N PRO A 655 -23.87 2.14 -4.58
CA PRO A 655 -24.53 0.89 -4.21
C PRO A 655 -23.76 -0.33 -4.72
N VAL A 656 -24.13 -1.52 -4.23
CA VAL A 656 -23.51 -2.79 -4.66
C VAL A 656 -23.60 -2.99 -6.16
N SER A 657 -24.72 -2.60 -6.81
CA SER A 657 -24.90 -2.70 -8.27
C SER A 657 -23.91 -1.87 -9.10
N ALA A 658 -23.20 -0.92 -8.50
CA ALA A 658 -22.24 -0.08 -9.20
C ALA A 658 -20.94 -0.83 -9.53
N PHE A 659 -20.67 -1.96 -8.88
CA PHE A 659 -19.40 -2.66 -8.94
C PHE A 659 -19.47 -3.97 -9.74
N PRO A 660 -18.43 -4.30 -10.52
CA PRO A 660 -18.31 -5.60 -11.16
C PRO A 660 -18.14 -6.71 -10.10
N PRO A 661 -18.89 -7.82 -10.18
CA PRO A 661 -18.95 -8.83 -9.11
C PRO A 661 -17.65 -9.63 -8.95
N ASP A 662 -16.81 -9.67 -9.98
CA ASP A 662 -15.52 -10.38 -10.03
C ASP A 662 -14.32 -9.45 -9.81
N GLY A 663 -14.55 -8.15 -9.63
CA GLY A 663 -13.47 -7.17 -9.51
C GLY A 663 -12.79 -6.80 -10.83
N THR A 664 -13.39 -7.07 -12.00
CA THR A 664 -12.82 -6.67 -13.30
C THR A 664 -13.10 -5.19 -13.60
N TRP A 665 -12.06 -4.35 -13.64
CA TRP A 665 -12.19 -2.90 -13.88
C TRP A 665 -11.80 -2.49 -15.30
N PRO A 666 -12.38 -1.39 -15.84
CA PRO A 666 -11.93 -0.83 -17.10
C PRO A 666 -10.51 -0.25 -16.98
N ILE A 667 -9.73 -0.42 -18.05
CA ILE A 667 -8.37 0.12 -18.17
C ILE A 667 -8.38 1.54 -18.75
N GLY A 668 -7.24 2.23 -18.66
CA GLY A 668 -7.00 3.53 -19.28
C GLY A 668 -7.79 4.65 -18.63
N THR A 669 -7.98 4.57 -17.31
CA THR A 669 -8.85 5.51 -16.57
C THR A 669 -8.06 6.68 -15.98
N THR A 670 -6.75 6.57 -15.79
CA THR A 670 -5.91 7.68 -15.27
C THR A 670 -5.92 8.92 -16.16
N LYS A 671 -6.05 8.77 -17.49
CA LYS A 671 -6.10 9.89 -18.44
C LYS A 671 -7.27 10.86 -18.21
N TRP A 672 -8.30 10.43 -17.50
CA TRP A 672 -9.48 11.24 -17.15
C TRP A 672 -9.33 11.97 -15.81
N GLU A 673 -8.34 11.63 -14.98
CA GLU A 673 -8.19 12.23 -13.65
C GLU A 673 -7.72 13.68 -13.68
N LYS A 674 -6.78 14.00 -14.60
CA LYS A 674 -6.17 15.33 -14.75
C LYS A 674 -5.87 15.98 -13.41
N ARG A 675 -5.03 15.30 -12.62
CA ARG A 675 -4.86 15.55 -11.18
C ARG A 675 -4.44 16.99 -10.86
N ASN A 676 -3.65 17.59 -11.75
CA ASN A 676 -3.25 18.99 -11.75
C ASN A 676 -2.46 19.40 -10.49
N ILE A 677 -1.46 18.59 -10.13
CA ILE A 677 -0.75 18.69 -8.83
C ILE A 677 0.60 19.41 -8.89
N ALA A 678 1.15 19.68 -10.08
CA ALA A 678 2.46 20.31 -10.19
C ALA A 678 2.40 21.83 -9.98
N GLU A 679 3.40 22.39 -9.29
CA GLU A 679 3.58 23.86 -9.22
C GLU A 679 4.19 24.40 -10.52
N GLU A 680 5.17 23.67 -11.06
CA GLU A 680 5.87 23.99 -12.30
C GLU A 680 5.79 22.83 -13.29
N ILE A 681 5.77 23.15 -14.59
CA ILE A 681 5.76 22.19 -15.69
C ILE A 681 6.90 22.48 -16.68
N PRO A 682 7.40 21.45 -17.39
CA PRO A 682 8.48 21.62 -18.34
C PRO A 682 7.98 22.25 -19.65
N ILE A 683 8.52 23.42 -20.01
CA ILE A 683 8.21 24.15 -21.25
C ILE A 683 9.36 23.99 -22.26
N TRP A 684 9.01 23.61 -23.49
CA TRP A 684 9.95 23.30 -24.56
C TRP A 684 10.48 24.56 -25.27
N GLN A 685 11.79 24.60 -25.53
CA GLN A 685 12.49 25.60 -26.35
C GLN A 685 13.01 24.93 -27.63
N PRO A 686 12.27 25.04 -28.75
CA PRO A 686 12.55 24.29 -29.97
C PRO A 686 13.95 24.52 -30.56
N GLU A 687 14.43 25.76 -30.54
CA GLU A 687 15.70 26.19 -31.15
C GLU A 687 16.93 25.49 -30.58
N LEU A 688 16.89 25.06 -29.32
CA LEU A 688 17.97 24.32 -28.66
C LEU A 688 17.84 22.80 -28.84
N CYS A 689 16.68 22.30 -29.26
CA CYS A 689 16.35 20.88 -29.18
C CYS A 689 17.15 20.00 -30.16
N THR A 690 17.70 18.90 -29.64
CA THR A 690 18.43 17.89 -30.43
C THR A 690 17.56 16.73 -30.92
N GLN A 691 16.28 16.68 -30.56
CA GLN A 691 15.35 15.59 -30.91
C GLN A 691 15.83 14.20 -30.44
N CYS A 692 16.45 14.14 -29.25
CA CYS A 692 17.03 12.92 -28.68
C CYS A 692 16.04 12.06 -27.87
N ASN A 693 14.88 12.61 -27.49
CA ASN A 693 13.86 11.98 -26.65
C ASN A 693 14.30 11.50 -25.26
N HIS A 694 15.45 11.95 -24.74
CA HIS A 694 15.89 11.64 -23.38
C HIS A 694 14.89 12.11 -22.31
N CYS A 695 14.24 13.27 -22.53
CA CYS A 695 13.20 13.79 -21.66
C CYS A 695 11.96 12.89 -21.61
N ALA A 696 11.55 12.32 -22.75
CA ALA A 696 10.39 11.44 -22.87
C ALA A 696 10.64 10.05 -22.26
N VAL A 697 11.82 9.45 -22.50
CA VAL A 697 12.15 8.14 -21.92
C VAL A 697 12.33 8.22 -20.40
N ALA A 698 12.89 9.32 -19.88
CA ALA A 698 13.08 9.51 -18.44
C ALA A 698 11.78 9.83 -17.70
N CYS A 699 10.72 10.26 -18.39
CA CYS A 699 9.48 10.67 -17.74
C CYS A 699 8.76 9.48 -17.09
N PRO A 700 8.56 9.50 -15.76
CA PRO A 700 7.93 8.38 -15.04
C PRO A 700 6.41 8.32 -15.20
N HIS A 701 5.77 9.36 -15.76
CA HIS A 701 4.31 9.44 -15.86
C HIS A 701 3.81 9.55 -17.30
N ALA A 702 4.70 9.44 -18.30
CA ALA A 702 4.38 9.74 -19.71
C ALA A 702 3.75 11.14 -19.89
N ALA A 703 4.10 12.10 -19.02
CA ALA A 703 3.61 13.47 -19.03
C ALA A 703 4.35 14.37 -20.01
N ILE A 704 5.42 13.89 -20.65
CA ILE A 704 6.04 14.54 -21.79
C ILE A 704 6.26 13.52 -22.89
N ARG A 705 5.81 13.84 -24.10
CA ARG A 705 5.75 12.92 -25.24
C ARG A 705 6.26 13.58 -26.51
N ALA A 706 6.76 12.76 -27.42
CA ALA A 706 7.18 13.20 -28.74
C ALA A 706 6.35 12.51 -29.82
N LYS A 707 6.03 13.23 -30.89
CA LYS A 707 5.45 12.67 -32.13
C LYS A 707 6.23 13.18 -33.33
N VAL A 708 6.22 12.37 -34.39
CA VAL A 708 6.68 12.76 -35.72
C VAL A 708 5.52 12.53 -36.69
N VAL A 709 5.11 13.58 -37.38
CA VAL A 709 3.91 13.63 -38.23
C VAL A 709 4.22 14.24 -39.59
N GLU A 710 3.32 14.09 -40.56
CA GLU A 710 3.47 14.72 -41.86
C GLU A 710 3.23 16.25 -41.75
N PRO A 711 3.81 17.09 -42.62
CA PRO A 711 3.62 18.54 -42.58
C PRO A 711 2.14 18.97 -42.56
N ASN A 712 1.30 18.31 -43.35
CA ASN A 712 -0.14 18.64 -43.46
C ASN A 712 -0.91 18.38 -42.16
N ASP A 713 -0.41 17.49 -41.28
CA ASP A 713 -1.04 17.26 -39.97
C ASP A 713 -0.90 18.47 -39.04
N MET A 714 -0.05 19.45 -39.39
CA MET A 714 0.18 20.67 -38.64
C MET A 714 -0.61 21.89 -39.17
N ASP A 715 -1.37 21.74 -40.24
CA ASP A 715 -2.07 22.87 -40.89
C ASP A 715 -3.11 23.55 -39.97
N ASN A 716 -3.69 22.79 -39.04
CA ASN A 716 -4.69 23.28 -38.07
C ASN A 716 -4.15 23.34 -36.63
N ALA A 717 -2.83 23.27 -36.45
CA ALA A 717 -2.22 23.33 -35.12
C ALA A 717 -2.42 24.72 -34.50
N PRO A 718 -2.60 24.82 -33.16
CA PRO A 718 -2.58 26.11 -32.49
C PRO A 718 -1.27 26.85 -32.75
N ASP A 719 -1.30 28.18 -32.88
CA ASP A 719 -0.09 29.01 -33.07
C ASP A 719 0.95 28.81 -31.96
N SER A 720 0.48 28.45 -30.76
CA SER A 720 1.29 28.13 -29.59
C SER A 720 1.96 26.74 -29.63
N LEU A 721 1.57 25.86 -30.56
CA LEU A 721 2.14 24.51 -30.70
C LEU A 721 3.35 24.55 -31.63
N SER A 722 4.53 24.60 -31.02
CA SER A 722 5.79 24.57 -31.76
C SER A 722 6.04 23.24 -32.46
N SER A 723 6.79 23.26 -33.56
CA SER A 723 7.31 22.04 -34.21
C SER A 723 8.64 22.33 -34.92
N LEU A 724 9.44 21.28 -35.15
CA LEU A 724 10.72 21.34 -35.87
C LEU A 724 10.71 20.39 -37.06
N GLU A 725 11.53 20.65 -38.08
CA GLU A 725 11.81 19.63 -39.09
C GLU A 725 12.64 18.49 -38.46
N VAL A 726 12.33 17.25 -38.79
CA VAL A 726 13.05 16.08 -38.28
C VAL A 726 14.49 16.04 -38.82
N LYS A 727 15.45 15.88 -37.92
CA LYS A 727 16.90 15.83 -38.26
C LYS A 727 17.34 14.46 -38.79
N ALA A 728 16.59 13.40 -38.50
CA ALA A 728 16.92 12.03 -38.88
C ALA A 728 16.67 11.79 -40.39
N ARG A 729 17.53 11.00 -41.04
CA ARG A 729 17.49 10.81 -42.51
C ARG A 729 16.26 10.02 -42.97
N ASP A 730 15.89 9.01 -42.19
CA ASP A 730 14.76 8.09 -42.37
C ASP A 730 13.38 8.75 -42.22
N MET A 731 13.34 9.98 -41.68
CA MET A 731 12.11 10.74 -41.42
C MET A 731 12.22 12.19 -41.92
N LYS A 732 13.13 12.45 -42.85
CA LYS A 732 13.40 13.81 -43.32
C LYS A 732 12.16 14.39 -44.01
N GLY A 733 11.87 15.67 -43.75
CA GLY A 733 10.69 16.36 -44.26
C GLY A 733 9.45 16.28 -43.36
N GLN A 734 9.44 15.37 -42.38
CA GLN A 734 8.39 15.29 -41.36
C GLN A 734 8.59 16.34 -40.26
N ARG A 735 7.55 16.56 -39.44
CA ARG A 735 7.53 17.50 -38.31
C ARG A 735 7.67 16.76 -36.99
N TYR A 736 8.65 17.15 -36.18
CA TYR A 736 8.87 16.71 -34.81
C TYR A 736 8.19 17.66 -33.83
N ILE A 737 7.47 17.09 -32.87
CA ILE A 737 6.73 17.82 -31.83
C ILE A 737 7.07 17.19 -30.49
N LEU A 738 7.39 18.01 -29.49
CA LEU A 738 7.56 17.61 -28.10
C LEU A 738 6.54 18.38 -27.25
N GLN A 739 5.65 17.67 -26.58
CA GLN A 739 4.54 18.28 -25.86
C GLN A 739 4.40 17.71 -24.44
N VAL A 740 4.13 18.61 -23.50
CA VAL A 740 3.81 18.28 -22.09
C VAL A 740 2.29 18.11 -21.93
N ALA A 741 1.89 17.14 -21.11
CA ALA A 741 0.55 17.00 -20.56
C ALA A 741 0.50 17.78 -19.23
N PRO A 742 0.06 19.05 -19.22
CA PRO A 742 0.29 19.95 -18.09
C PRO A 742 -0.42 19.51 -16.80
N GLU A 743 -1.59 18.87 -16.93
CA GLU A 743 -2.41 18.44 -15.80
C GLU A 743 -2.00 17.08 -15.22
N ASP A 744 -1.19 16.31 -15.95
CA ASP A 744 -0.69 15.00 -15.51
C ASP A 744 0.79 15.02 -15.14
N CYS A 745 1.47 16.15 -15.38
CA CYS A 745 2.83 16.36 -14.92
C CYS A 745 2.86 16.43 -13.39
N THR A 746 3.88 15.80 -12.78
CA THR A 746 4.10 15.85 -11.33
C THR A 746 5.20 16.82 -10.92
N GLY A 747 5.74 17.62 -11.85
CA GLY A 747 6.78 18.62 -11.56
C GLY A 747 8.14 18.06 -11.10
N CYS A 748 8.46 16.79 -11.40
CA CYS A 748 9.66 16.13 -10.84
C CYS A 748 11.02 16.65 -11.37
N ASN A 749 11.05 17.61 -12.30
CA ASN A 749 12.26 18.18 -12.93
C ASN A 749 13.21 17.20 -13.65
N LEU A 750 12.98 15.87 -13.59
CA LEU A 750 13.86 14.86 -14.17
C LEU A 750 14.07 15.04 -15.68
N CYS A 751 13.01 15.37 -16.43
CA CYS A 751 13.09 15.57 -17.89
C CYS A 751 14.01 16.75 -18.31
N VAL A 752 14.10 17.78 -17.46
CA VAL A 752 15.00 18.93 -17.62
C VAL A 752 16.42 18.54 -17.24
N GLU A 753 16.58 17.80 -16.14
CA GLU A 753 17.90 17.34 -15.69
C GLU A 753 18.61 16.46 -16.72
N VAL A 754 17.88 15.55 -17.36
CA VAL A 754 18.44 14.64 -18.39
C VAL A 754 18.67 15.31 -19.74
N CYS A 755 18.18 16.53 -19.95
CA CYS A 755 18.29 17.21 -21.24
C CYS A 755 19.77 17.55 -21.54
N PRO A 756 20.37 17.00 -22.62
CA PRO A 756 21.77 17.25 -22.94
C PRO A 756 21.99 18.58 -23.66
N ALA A 757 20.92 19.20 -24.17
CA ALA A 757 21.00 20.43 -24.96
C ALA A 757 20.92 21.66 -24.06
N ARG A 758 21.91 22.56 -24.18
CA ARG A 758 22.06 23.79 -23.39
C ARG A 758 22.30 24.97 -24.33
N ASP A 759 21.85 26.15 -23.92
CA ASP A 759 22.20 27.39 -24.59
C ASP A 759 23.71 27.65 -24.50
N ARG A 760 24.28 28.28 -25.54
CA ARG A 760 25.73 28.51 -25.64
C ARG A 760 26.20 29.66 -24.74
N ASN A 761 25.33 30.61 -24.43
CA ASN A 761 25.64 31.80 -23.66
C ASN A 761 25.23 31.65 -22.18
N ASN A 762 24.19 30.86 -21.90
CA ASN A 762 23.75 30.55 -20.53
C ASN A 762 23.48 29.05 -20.35
N PHE A 763 24.41 28.34 -19.70
CA PHE A 763 24.31 26.89 -19.49
C PHE A 763 23.18 26.44 -18.55
N GLU A 764 22.53 27.35 -17.84
CA GLU A 764 21.34 27.07 -17.03
C GLU A 764 20.09 26.91 -17.91
N ILE A 765 20.07 27.53 -19.09
CA ILE A 765 18.96 27.41 -20.04
C ILE A 765 19.16 26.15 -20.87
N LYS A 766 18.20 25.24 -20.81
CA LYS A 766 18.18 24.00 -21.57
C LYS A 766 17.11 24.03 -22.66
N ALA A 767 17.07 23.03 -23.53
CA ALA A 767 15.99 22.91 -24.52
C ALA A 767 14.60 22.66 -23.89
N ILE A 768 14.53 22.42 -22.59
CA ILE A 768 13.30 22.31 -21.82
C ILE A 768 13.55 22.80 -20.41
N ASN A 769 12.68 23.64 -19.86
CA ASN A 769 12.88 24.30 -18.56
C ASN A 769 11.59 24.29 -17.74
N MET A 770 11.71 24.20 -16.42
CA MET A 770 10.57 24.32 -15.52
C MET A 770 10.07 25.77 -15.51
N GLN A 771 8.75 25.95 -15.67
CA GLN A 771 8.08 27.24 -15.55
C GLN A 771 6.77 27.08 -14.79
N SER A 772 6.25 28.20 -14.28
CA SER A 772 4.95 28.28 -13.59
C SER A 772 3.85 27.57 -14.39
N ARG A 773 3.19 26.60 -13.76
CA ARG A 773 2.03 25.92 -14.34
C ARG A 773 0.88 26.89 -14.54
N ILE A 774 0.62 27.76 -13.56
CA ILE A 774 -0.53 28.69 -13.59
C ILE A 774 -0.47 29.59 -14.82
N ASP A 775 0.73 30.07 -15.18
CA ASP A 775 0.91 30.99 -16.31
C ASP A 775 0.83 30.28 -17.68
N ASN A 776 0.94 28.95 -17.71
CA ASN A 776 1.06 28.16 -18.94
C ASN A 776 -0.06 27.13 -19.13
N LEU A 777 -0.93 26.92 -18.13
CA LEU A 777 -1.86 25.78 -18.09
C LEU A 777 -2.78 25.73 -19.31
N ASP A 778 -3.49 26.83 -19.61
CA ASP A 778 -4.51 26.85 -20.66
C ASP A 778 -3.89 26.67 -22.06
N THR A 779 -2.78 27.36 -22.32
CA THR A 779 -2.01 27.22 -23.56
C THR A 779 -1.52 25.78 -23.76
N GLN A 780 -0.90 25.19 -22.73
CA GLN A 780 -0.37 23.83 -22.84
C GLN A 780 -1.48 22.77 -22.86
N ARG A 781 -2.66 23.05 -22.29
CA ARG A 781 -3.83 22.17 -22.36
C ARG A 781 -4.32 22.08 -23.81
N ALA A 782 -4.53 23.22 -24.48
CA ALA A 782 -4.95 23.26 -25.88
C ALA A 782 -3.92 22.59 -26.82
N ASN A 783 -2.63 22.87 -26.59
CA ASN A 783 -1.54 22.22 -27.33
C ASN A 783 -1.53 20.70 -27.14
N PHE A 784 -1.73 20.21 -25.90
CA PHE A 784 -1.74 18.78 -25.61
C PHE A 784 -2.96 18.07 -26.21
N GLU A 785 -4.13 18.70 -26.19
CA GLU A 785 -5.33 18.18 -26.84
C GLU A 785 -5.11 17.94 -28.34
N TYR A 786 -4.58 18.94 -29.06
CA TYR A 786 -4.20 18.79 -30.47
C TYR A 786 -3.15 17.69 -30.67
N PHE A 787 -2.10 17.68 -29.83
CA PHE A 787 -1.04 16.67 -29.88
C PHE A 787 -1.57 15.23 -29.73
N THR A 788 -2.57 15.01 -28.87
CA THR A 788 -3.17 13.68 -28.71
C THR A 788 -3.96 13.23 -29.94
N ALA A 789 -4.59 14.17 -30.66
CA ALA A 789 -5.36 13.88 -31.87
C ALA A 789 -4.48 13.48 -33.07
N LEU A 790 -3.25 14.01 -33.15
CA LEU A 790 -2.27 13.69 -34.21
C LEU A 790 -2.08 12.18 -34.41
N PRO A 791 -1.79 11.68 -35.62
CA PRO A 791 -1.64 10.26 -35.89
C PRO A 791 -0.55 9.61 -35.02
N ASP A 792 -0.79 8.36 -34.62
CA ASP A 792 0.18 7.56 -33.90
C ASP A 792 1.07 6.81 -34.89
N ARG A 793 2.33 6.57 -34.51
CA ARG A 793 3.30 5.94 -35.39
C ARG A 793 3.30 4.43 -35.23
N ASP A 794 3.23 3.70 -36.33
CA ASP A 794 3.37 2.24 -36.35
C ASP A 794 4.85 1.85 -36.20
N ILE A 795 5.12 0.91 -35.30
CA ILE A 795 6.44 0.32 -35.05
C ILE A 795 7.10 -0.22 -36.33
N LYS A 796 6.33 -0.70 -37.30
CA LYS A 796 6.84 -1.20 -38.60
C LYS A 796 7.44 -0.11 -39.47
N THR A 797 7.07 1.15 -39.25
CA THR A 797 7.59 2.29 -40.03
C THR A 797 8.95 2.77 -39.54
N LEU A 798 9.48 2.18 -38.47
CA LEU A 798 10.77 2.53 -37.90
C LEU A 798 11.83 1.57 -38.47
N GLU A 799 12.81 2.11 -39.20
CA GLU A 799 13.95 1.31 -39.71
C GLU A 799 14.76 0.68 -38.56
N ARG A 800 14.81 1.38 -37.41
CA ARG A 800 15.51 0.94 -36.21
C ARG A 800 14.77 1.39 -34.96
N ILE A 801 14.64 0.49 -34.00
CA ILE A 801 14.15 0.80 -32.66
C ILE A 801 15.36 1.06 -31.77
N ASP A 802 15.56 2.32 -31.41
CA ASP A 802 16.51 2.76 -30.41
C ASP A 802 15.79 3.64 -29.36
N VAL A 803 16.54 4.20 -28.41
CA VAL A 803 15.96 5.05 -27.37
C VAL A 803 15.27 6.28 -27.96
N ARG A 804 15.75 6.81 -29.07
CA ARG A 804 15.12 7.97 -29.72
C ARG A 804 13.80 7.54 -30.36
N THR A 805 13.81 6.50 -31.19
CA THR A 805 12.63 6.11 -31.98
C THR A 805 11.56 5.38 -31.15
N SER A 806 11.94 4.63 -30.11
CA SER A 806 10.97 4.00 -29.18
C SER A 806 10.03 5.01 -28.51
N GLN A 807 10.49 6.25 -28.30
CA GLN A 807 9.69 7.31 -27.69
C GLN A 807 8.74 8.02 -28.65
N LEU A 808 8.75 7.65 -29.94
CA LEU A 808 7.75 8.05 -30.92
C LEU A 808 6.53 7.11 -30.92
N LEU A 809 6.63 5.96 -30.24
CA LEU A 809 5.54 5.01 -30.07
C LEU A 809 4.67 5.43 -28.88
N THR A 810 3.36 5.21 -29.01
CA THR A 810 2.39 5.54 -27.96
C THR A 810 2.69 4.73 -26.69
N PRO A 811 2.90 5.38 -25.53
CA PRO A 811 3.02 4.67 -24.26
C PRO A 811 1.66 4.13 -23.84
N LEU A 812 1.59 2.82 -23.51
CA LEU A 812 0.38 2.19 -23.00
C LEU A 812 0.38 2.04 -21.47
N PHE A 813 1.24 2.80 -20.80
CA PHE A 813 1.29 3.00 -19.36
C PHE A 813 1.49 4.50 -19.09
N GLU A 814 0.46 5.17 -18.57
CA GLU A 814 0.43 6.63 -18.44
C GLU A 814 -0.21 7.12 -17.14
N TYR A 815 0.33 8.21 -16.60
CA TYR A 815 -0.27 9.00 -15.51
C TYR A 815 -0.54 8.21 -14.21
N SER A 816 0.31 7.22 -13.92
CA SER A 816 0.19 6.38 -12.72
C SER A 816 0.23 7.15 -11.40
N GLY A 817 -0.24 6.53 -10.32
CA GLY A 817 -0.17 7.08 -8.96
C GLY A 817 1.22 7.03 -8.30
N ALA A 818 2.29 6.75 -9.06
CA ALA A 818 3.66 6.66 -8.56
C ALA A 818 4.23 8.02 -8.11
N CYS A 819 5.28 7.98 -7.28
CA CYS A 819 5.97 9.17 -6.77
C CYS A 819 6.56 10.03 -7.89
N ALA A 820 6.70 11.34 -7.65
CA ALA A 820 7.39 12.25 -8.56
C ALA A 820 8.86 11.81 -8.74
N GLY A 821 9.27 11.50 -9.98
CA GLY A 821 10.63 11.00 -10.25
C GLY A 821 10.83 9.50 -9.99
N CYS A 822 9.74 8.71 -9.87
CA CYS A 822 9.82 7.27 -9.62
C CYS A 822 10.75 6.54 -10.62
N GLY A 823 11.66 5.70 -10.11
CA GLY A 823 12.61 4.95 -10.92
C GLY A 823 12.06 3.69 -11.57
N GLU A 824 10.86 3.22 -11.18
CA GLU A 824 10.29 1.95 -11.65
C GLU A 824 9.52 2.13 -12.98
N THR A 825 8.65 3.13 -13.04
CA THR A 825 7.68 3.31 -14.13
C THR A 825 8.29 3.60 -15.51
N PRO A 826 9.47 4.24 -15.67
CA PRO A 826 10.09 4.38 -16.99
C PRO A 826 10.37 3.04 -17.69
N TYR A 827 10.71 1.99 -16.94
CA TYR A 827 10.93 0.65 -17.49
C TYR A 827 9.63 0.02 -17.98
N ILE A 828 8.55 0.10 -17.19
CA ILE A 828 7.23 -0.41 -17.57
C ILE A 828 6.70 0.35 -18.79
N LYS A 829 6.80 1.68 -18.79
CA LYS A 829 6.43 2.52 -19.93
C LYS A 829 7.16 2.09 -21.19
N LEU A 830 8.48 1.90 -21.12
CA LEU A 830 9.28 1.42 -22.26
C LEU A 830 8.83 0.03 -22.72
N LEU A 831 8.58 -0.91 -21.80
CA LEU A 831 8.07 -2.24 -22.12
C LEU A 831 6.74 -2.17 -22.89
N THR A 832 5.80 -1.34 -22.41
CA THR A 832 4.50 -1.17 -23.08
C THR A 832 4.59 -0.51 -24.46
N GLN A 833 5.60 0.33 -24.69
CA GLN A 833 5.83 0.93 -26.03
C GLN A 833 6.33 -0.10 -27.03
N LEU A 834 7.02 -1.16 -26.57
CA LEU A 834 7.60 -2.18 -27.44
C LEU A 834 6.61 -3.32 -27.74
N TYR A 835 5.86 -3.77 -26.73
CA TYR A 835 5.04 -5.01 -26.83
C TYR A 835 3.60 -4.84 -26.36
N GLY A 836 3.18 -3.64 -25.97
CA GLY A 836 1.95 -3.42 -25.21
C GLY A 836 0.66 -3.90 -25.91
N ASP A 837 0.65 -4.00 -27.23
CA ASP A 837 -0.51 -4.47 -28.01
C ASP A 837 -0.74 -6.00 -27.94
N HIS A 838 0.18 -6.76 -27.35
CA HIS A 838 0.08 -8.22 -27.13
C HIS A 838 0.72 -8.67 -25.81
N LEU A 839 0.83 -7.75 -24.85
CA LEU A 839 1.46 -7.96 -23.54
C LEU A 839 0.45 -8.47 -22.50
N ALA A 840 0.84 -9.50 -21.75
CA ALA A 840 0.15 -10.00 -20.56
C ALA A 840 1.07 -9.86 -19.34
N ILE A 841 0.61 -9.13 -18.33
CA ILE A 841 1.36 -8.80 -17.13
C ILE A 841 0.78 -9.54 -15.93
N ALA A 842 1.61 -10.39 -15.33
CA ALA A 842 1.43 -10.87 -13.96
C ALA A 842 2.25 -9.95 -13.04
N ASN A 843 1.58 -9.25 -12.12
CA ASN A 843 2.25 -8.28 -11.26
C ASN A 843 2.26 -8.72 -9.80
N ALA A 844 3.44 -8.80 -9.20
CA ALA A 844 3.59 -9.09 -7.77
C ALA A 844 3.05 -7.93 -6.94
N THR A 845 2.59 -8.21 -5.73
CA THR A 845 2.19 -7.15 -4.79
C THR A 845 3.40 -6.29 -4.40
N GLY A 846 3.29 -4.98 -4.50
CA GLY A 846 4.39 -4.04 -4.24
C GLY A 846 4.07 -2.65 -4.81
N CYS A 847 5.06 -1.76 -4.94
CA CYS A 847 4.85 -0.45 -5.57
C CYS A 847 4.18 -0.59 -6.94
N SER A 848 4.66 -1.54 -7.75
CA SER A 848 4.17 -1.79 -9.10
C SER A 848 2.70 -2.17 -9.18
N SER A 849 2.16 -2.91 -8.19
CA SER A 849 0.73 -3.18 -8.15
C SER A 849 -0.08 -1.99 -7.62
N ILE A 850 0.46 -1.23 -6.67
CA ILE A 850 -0.22 -0.04 -6.14
C ILE A 850 -0.37 1.04 -7.22
N TYR A 851 0.71 1.48 -7.85
CA TYR A 851 0.54 2.49 -8.90
C TYR A 851 -0.05 1.90 -10.20
N GLY A 852 0.00 0.58 -10.39
CA GLY A 852 -0.43 -0.14 -11.60
C GLY A 852 -1.90 -0.57 -11.61
N GLY A 853 -2.54 -0.71 -10.44
CA GLY A 853 -3.89 -1.26 -10.33
C GLY A 853 -4.69 -0.76 -9.13
N ASN A 854 -4.39 0.43 -8.60
CA ASN A 854 -5.13 0.98 -7.47
C ASN A 854 -6.39 1.76 -7.89
N LEU A 855 -7.54 1.26 -7.44
CA LEU A 855 -8.84 1.82 -7.75
C LEU A 855 -9.00 3.25 -7.21
N PRO A 856 -9.73 4.12 -7.92
CA PRO A 856 -10.57 3.83 -9.09
C PRO A 856 -9.87 3.99 -10.46
N SER A 857 -8.54 4.15 -10.48
CA SER A 857 -7.78 4.57 -11.67
C SER A 857 -6.68 3.59 -12.06
N SER A 858 -6.67 3.12 -13.31
CA SER A 858 -5.64 2.25 -13.89
C SER A 858 -4.81 2.98 -14.96
N PRO A 859 -3.47 2.95 -14.88
CA PRO A 859 -2.57 3.60 -15.84
C PRO A 859 -2.33 2.82 -17.12
N TYR A 860 -2.60 1.52 -17.14
CA TYR A 860 -2.50 0.71 -18.36
C TYR A 860 -3.62 1.12 -19.30
N THR A 861 -3.33 1.40 -20.56
CA THR A 861 -4.32 1.90 -21.54
C THR A 861 -4.21 1.14 -22.86
N THR A 862 -5.06 1.47 -23.83
CA THR A 862 -5.06 0.86 -25.16
C THR A 862 -4.51 1.80 -26.22
N ASP A 863 -4.02 1.21 -27.31
CA ASP A 863 -3.84 1.90 -28.59
C ASP A 863 -5.20 2.28 -29.21
N ARG A 864 -5.15 2.85 -30.44
CA ARG A 864 -6.34 3.24 -31.20
C ARG A 864 -7.21 2.07 -31.66
N ASP A 865 -6.65 0.87 -31.76
CA ASP A 865 -7.37 -0.36 -32.12
C ASP A 865 -8.02 -1.03 -30.90
N GLY A 866 -7.89 -0.43 -29.71
CA GLY A 866 -8.42 -0.98 -28.46
C GLY A 866 -7.56 -2.10 -27.87
N ARG A 867 -6.30 -2.23 -28.28
CA ARG A 867 -5.37 -3.25 -27.80
C ARG A 867 -4.41 -2.66 -26.77
N GLY A 868 -4.10 -3.40 -25.72
CA GLY A 868 -3.19 -2.94 -24.68
C GLY A 868 -2.83 -4.05 -23.70
N PRO A 869 -2.00 -3.74 -22.69
CA PRO A 869 -1.56 -4.74 -21.73
C PRO A 869 -2.73 -5.31 -20.94
N ALA A 870 -2.88 -6.64 -20.94
CA ALA A 870 -3.72 -7.33 -19.98
C ALA A 870 -2.95 -7.42 -18.66
N TRP A 871 -3.54 -6.98 -17.54
CA TRP A 871 -2.85 -6.87 -16.26
C TRP A 871 -3.65 -7.54 -15.16
N ALA A 872 -2.97 -8.29 -14.28
CA ALA A 872 -3.54 -8.73 -13.01
C ALA A 872 -2.48 -8.86 -11.91
N ASN A 873 -2.93 -8.77 -10.67
CA ASN A 873 -2.16 -9.04 -9.46
C ASN A 873 -2.83 -10.18 -8.70
N SER A 874 -2.08 -11.28 -8.50
CA SER A 874 -2.51 -12.40 -7.65
C SER A 874 -2.15 -12.08 -6.19
N LEU A 875 -0.97 -12.49 -5.71
CA LEU A 875 -0.49 -12.23 -4.37
C LEU A 875 0.94 -11.66 -4.39
N PHE A 876 1.62 -11.66 -3.24
CA PHE A 876 3.01 -11.18 -3.15
C PHE A 876 4.00 -12.30 -3.46
N GLU A 877 3.67 -13.52 -3.03
CA GLU A 877 4.52 -14.70 -2.99
C GLU A 877 4.51 -15.54 -4.28
N ASP A 878 3.49 -15.41 -5.14
CA ASP A 878 3.17 -16.38 -6.20
C ASP A 878 3.31 -15.86 -7.64
N ASN A 879 3.87 -14.67 -7.82
CA ASN A 879 3.77 -13.97 -9.11
C ASN A 879 4.51 -14.66 -10.28
N ALA A 880 5.57 -15.43 -10.01
CA ALA A 880 6.28 -16.15 -11.06
C ALA A 880 5.42 -17.31 -11.58
N GLU A 881 4.84 -18.07 -10.65
CA GLU A 881 3.93 -19.17 -10.89
C GLU A 881 2.66 -18.69 -11.60
N PHE A 882 2.17 -17.51 -11.21
CA PHE A 882 1.03 -16.87 -11.86
C PHE A 882 1.33 -16.53 -13.33
N ALA A 883 2.51 -16.00 -13.64
CA ALA A 883 2.96 -15.77 -15.00
C ALA A 883 3.14 -17.08 -15.80
N LEU A 884 3.67 -18.13 -15.17
CA LEU A 884 3.78 -19.45 -15.78
C LEU A 884 2.39 -19.99 -16.19
N GLY A 885 1.38 -19.80 -15.34
CA GLY A 885 -0.02 -20.14 -15.66
C GLY A 885 -0.52 -19.46 -16.95
N TYR A 886 -0.14 -18.21 -17.19
CA TYR A 886 -0.46 -17.51 -18.43
C TYR A 886 0.21 -18.17 -19.63
N ARG A 887 1.52 -18.45 -19.53
CA ARG A 887 2.31 -19.06 -20.61
C ARG A 887 1.76 -20.43 -21.02
N ILE A 888 1.53 -21.31 -20.04
CA ILE A 888 0.98 -22.65 -20.28
C ILE A 888 -0.37 -22.56 -21.01
N THR A 889 -1.24 -21.64 -20.56
CA THR A 889 -2.57 -21.45 -21.15
C THR A 889 -2.48 -20.92 -22.58
N TYR A 890 -1.65 -19.91 -22.83
CA TYR A 890 -1.45 -19.37 -24.18
C TYR A 890 -0.84 -20.40 -25.15
N ASP A 891 0.09 -21.23 -24.71
CA ASP A 891 0.63 -22.32 -25.54
C ASP A 891 -0.42 -23.36 -25.87
N GLN A 892 -1.23 -23.74 -24.88
CA GLN A 892 -2.25 -24.74 -25.08
C GLN A 892 -3.35 -24.24 -26.04
N HIS A 893 -3.78 -22.99 -25.90
CA HIS A 893 -4.73 -22.39 -26.85
C HIS A 893 -4.13 -22.21 -28.24
N LYS A 894 -2.85 -21.85 -28.36
CA LYS A 894 -2.17 -21.78 -29.66
C LYS A 894 -2.13 -23.16 -30.35
N LYS A 895 -1.77 -24.22 -29.61
CA LYS A 895 -1.81 -25.60 -30.13
C LYS A 895 -3.22 -26.00 -30.60
N ARG A 896 -4.25 -25.64 -29.81
CA ARG A 896 -5.65 -25.86 -30.19
C ARG A 896 -6.03 -25.10 -31.47
N ALA A 897 -5.69 -23.82 -31.56
CA ALA A 897 -5.99 -22.99 -32.73
C ALA A 897 -5.26 -23.49 -33.99
N LEU A 898 -4.00 -23.91 -33.88
CA LEU A 898 -3.24 -24.50 -34.99
C LEU A 898 -3.86 -25.82 -35.48
N ARG A 899 -4.27 -26.70 -34.56
CA ARG A 899 -4.97 -27.95 -34.91
C ARG A 899 -6.30 -27.69 -35.61
N LEU A 900 -7.06 -26.69 -35.17
CA LEU A 900 -8.30 -26.29 -35.82
C LEU A 900 -8.02 -25.68 -37.20
N LEU A 901 -6.98 -24.86 -37.32
CA LEU A 901 -6.53 -24.29 -38.60
C LEU A 901 -6.15 -25.40 -39.60
N ASP A 902 -5.48 -26.47 -39.14
CA ASP A 902 -5.16 -27.64 -39.98
C ASP A 902 -6.40 -28.35 -40.50
N TYR A 903 -7.46 -28.43 -39.68
CA TYR A 903 -8.72 -29.07 -40.06
C TYR A 903 -9.42 -28.33 -41.19
N VAL A 904 -9.45 -26.99 -41.12
CA VAL A 904 -10.12 -26.14 -42.13
C VAL A 904 -9.22 -25.74 -43.29
N ALA A 905 -7.93 -26.10 -43.27
CA ALA A 905 -6.92 -25.59 -44.19
C ALA A 905 -7.27 -25.81 -45.68
N GLY A 906 -8.00 -26.90 -45.99
CA GLY A 906 -8.44 -27.20 -47.36
C GLY A 906 -9.60 -26.32 -47.85
N ASP A 907 -10.30 -25.66 -46.94
CA ASP A 907 -11.49 -24.87 -47.22
C ASP A 907 -11.22 -23.35 -47.21
N ILE A 908 -9.97 -22.94 -46.97
CA ILE A 908 -9.52 -21.55 -46.88
C ILE A 908 -8.28 -21.29 -47.73
N SER A 909 -7.91 -20.01 -47.92
CA SER A 909 -6.74 -19.63 -48.72
C SER A 909 -5.44 -20.22 -48.14
N PRO A 910 -4.59 -20.88 -48.95
CA PRO A 910 -3.29 -21.39 -48.50
C PRO A 910 -2.37 -20.31 -47.93
N GLU A 911 -2.45 -19.08 -48.44
CA GLU A 911 -1.67 -17.92 -48.00
C GLU A 911 -1.96 -17.56 -46.54
N ILE A 912 -3.23 -17.63 -46.13
CA ILE A 912 -3.66 -17.40 -44.74
C ILE A 912 -3.01 -18.45 -43.83
N VAL A 913 -3.07 -19.72 -44.23
CA VAL A 913 -2.51 -20.84 -43.44
C VAL A 913 -1.00 -20.70 -43.29
N ILE A 914 -0.29 -20.38 -44.38
CA ILE A 914 1.16 -20.20 -44.39
C ILE A 914 1.57 -19.04 -43.47
N ALA A 915 0.91 -17.89 -43.60
CA ALA A 915 1.23 -16.71 -42.82
C ALA A 915 0.93 -16.89 -41.33
N LEU A 916 -0.16 -17.56 -40.96
CA LEU A 916 -0.52 -17.80 -39.55
C LEU A 916 0.38 -18.84 -38.87
N LYS A 917 0.95 -19.78 -39.61
CA LYS A 917 1.91 -20.77 -39.09
C LYS A 917 3.35 -20.29 -39.03
N SER A 918 3.71 -19.30 -39.84
CA SER A 918 5.08 -18.80 -39.92
C SER A 918 5.49 -18.07 -38.63
N SER A 919 6.71 -18.35 -38.17
CA SER A 919 7.38 -17.58 -37.11
C SER A 919 7.97 -16.26 -37.60
N GLU A 920 8.13 -16.09 -38.92
CA GLU A 920 8.72 -14.89 -39.54
C GLU A 920 7.66 -13.81 -39.82
N THR A 921 6.39 -14.19 -39.87
CA THR A 921 5.28 -13.26 -40.11
C THR A 921 5.07 -12.34 -38.93
N SER A 922 5.10 -11.02 -39.18
CA SER A 922 4.91 -10.00 -38.14
C SER A 922 3.52 -10.11 -37.49
N ILE A 923 3.40 -9.73 -36.21
CA ILE A 923 2.13 -9.74 -35.46
C ILE A 923 1.01 -8.99 -36.20
N ALA A 924 1.30 -7.81 -36.74
CA ALA A 924 0.25 -7.04 -37.42
C ALA A 924 -0.16 -7.66 -38.77
N GLU A 925 0.73 -8.40 -39.43
CA GLU A 925 0.34 -9.20 -40.60
C GLU A 925 -0.49 -10.42 -40.18
N LYS A 926 -0.08 -11.15 -39.12
CA LYS A 926 -0.90 -12.23 -38.55
C LYS A 926 -2.31 -11.75 -38.19
N ARG A 927 -2.46 -10.53 -37.66
CA ARG A 927 -3.78 -9.92 -37.38
C ARG A 927 -4.62 -9.69 -38.63
N GLN A 928 -4.01 -9.20 -39.71
CA GLN A 928 -4.70 -9.06 -41.00
C GLN A 928 -5.16 -10.43 -41.51
N GLN A 929 -4.30 -11.44 -41.40
CA GLN A 929 -4.63 -12.82 -41.80
C GLN A 929 -5.70 -13.44 -40.89
N VAL A 930 -5.73 -13.15 -39.59
CA VAL A 930 -6.81 -13.56 -38.67
C VAL A 930 -8.14 -12.91 -39.06
N ALA A 931 -8.15 -11.65 -39.48
CA ALA A 931 -9.37 -11.00 -39.96
C ALA A 931 -9.91 -11.69 -41.22
N LEU A 932 -9.05 -11.93 -42.21
CA LEU A 932 -9.40 -12.66 -43.43
C LEU A 932 -9.83 -14.10 -43.15
N LEU A 933 -9.16 -14.77 -42.21
CA LEU A 933 -9.53 -16.11 -41.75
C LEU A 933 -10.97 -16.10 -41.22
N ARG A 934 -11.34 -15.16 -40.34
CA ARG A 934 -12.70 -15.07 -39.78
C ARG A 934 -13.76 -14.87 -40.86
N GLU A 935 -13.47 -14.06 -41.87
CA GLU A 935 -14.38 -13.86 -43.01
C GLU A 935 -14.62 -15.16 -43.78
N GLN A 936 -13.56 -15.93 -44.07
CA GLN A 936 -13.71 -17.20 -44.80
C GLN A 936 -14.40 -18.28 -43.95
N LEU A 937 -14.06 -18.38 -42.66
CA LEU A 937 -14.65 -19.36 -41.75
C LEU A 937 -16.14 -19.14 -41.50
N ALA A 938 -16.62 -17.90 -41.56
CA ALA A 938 -18.03 -17.56 -41.34
C ALA A 938 -18.98 -18.30 -42.30
N HIS A 939 -18.47 -18.77 -43.44
CA HIS A 939 -19.25 -19.46 -44.46
C HIS A 939 -19.22 -21.00 -44.35
N LEU A 940 -18.32 -21.58 -43.54
CA LEU A 940 -18.07 -23.03 -43.53
C LEU A 940 -19.03 -23.84 -42.65
N GLY A 941 -19.76 -23.20 -41.74
CA GLY A 941 -20.84 -23.81 -40.94
C GLY A 941 -20.44 -24.99 -40.02
N SER A 942 -19.19 -25.45 -40.05
CA SER A 942 -18.68 -26.54 -39.23
C SER A 942 -18.39 -26.05 -37.81
N THR A 943 -18.54 -26.95 -36.83
CA THR A 943 -18.24 -26.64 -35.42
C THR A 943 -16.79 -26.22 -35.24
N GLN A 944 -15.85 -26.85 -35.96
CA GLN A 944 -14.43 -26.52 -35.92
C GLN A 944 -14.13 -25.12 -36.47
N ALA A 945 -14.84 -24.69 -37.52
CA ALA A 945 -14.72 -23.32 -38.04
C ALA A 945 -15.22 -22.29 -37.01
N GLN A 946 -16.34 -22.58 -36.33
CA GLN A 946 -16.87 -21.72 -35.26
C GLN A 946 -15.91 -21.63 -34.07
N GLU A 947 -15.40 -22.77 -33.58
CA GLU A 947 -14.39 -22.81 -32.51
C GLU A 947 -13.12 -22.02 -32.91
N LEU A 948 -12.67 -22.14 -34.17
CA LEU A 948 -11.50 -21.40 -34.63
C LEU A 948 -11.75 -19.90 -34.73
N ILE A 949 -12.96 -19.44 -35.08
CA ILE A 949 -13.30 -18.00 -35.10
C ILE A 949 -13.09 -17.37 -33.71
N GLU A 950 -13.52 -18.07 -32.66
CA GLU A 950 -13.36 -17.66 -31.26
C GLU A 950 -11.88 -17.69 -30.85
N ASP A 951 -11.18 -18.78 -31.17
CA ASP A 951 -9.79 -19.01 -30.75
C ASP A 951 -8.72 -18.35 -31.65
N ALA A 952 -9.08 -17.77 -32.80
CA ALA A 952 -8.11 -17.30 -33.81
C ALA A 952 -7.10 -16.27 -33.26
N ASN A 953 -7.46 -15.53 -32.22
CA ASN A 953 -6.55 -14.58 -31.56
C ASN A 953 -5.34 -15.26 -30.90
N TYR A 954 -5.40 -16.56 -30.60
CA TYR A 954 -4.27 -17.34 -30.05
C TYR A 954 -3.26 -17.78 -31.11
N LEU A 955 -3.53 -17.57 -32.40
CA LEU A 955 -2.51 -17.70 -33.46
C LEU A 955 -1.50 -16.54 -33.45
N ILE A 956 -1.85 -15.45 -32.76
CA ILE A 956 -0.95 -14.33 -32.49
C ILE A 956 -0.19 -14.63 -31.20
N ASP A 957 1.14 -14.55 -31.25
CA ASP A 957 2.00 -14.75 -30.10
C ASP A 957 1.70 -13.71 -29.00
N LYS A 958 1.75 -14.15 -27.74
CA LYS A 958 1.51 -13.31 -26.55
C LYS A 958 2.80 -13.19 -25.77
N SER A 959 3.13 -11.97 -25.39
CA SER A 959 4.29 -11.63 -24.57
C SER A 959 3.90 -11.72 -23.10
N VAL A 960 4.48 -12.66 -22.36
CA VAL A 960 4.16 -12.88 -20.93
C VAL A 960 5.27 -12.32 -20.07
N TRP A 961 4.92 -11.34 -19.22
CA TRP A 961 5.85 -10.68 -18.30
C TRP A 961 5.38 -10.77 -16.84
N ALA A 962 6.23 -11.31 -15.97
CA ALA A 962 6.10 -11.17 -14.52
C ALA A 962 6.84 -9.90 -14.07
N ILE A 963 6.13 -8.94 -13.47
CA ILE A 963 6.71 -7.69 -12.98
C ILE A 963 6.61 -7.64 -11.45
N GLY A 964 7.71 -7.30 -10.77
CA GLY A 964 7.70 -7.12 -9.32
C GLY A 964 8.96 -6.45 -8.77
N GLY A 965 8.90 -6.01 -7.51
CA GLY A 965 10.03 -5.39 -6.83
C GLY A 965 11.06 -6.40 -6.31
N ASP A 966 12.16 -5.91 -5.73
CA ASP A 966 13.19 -6.78 -5.15
C ASP A 966 12.69 -7.61 -3.96
N GLY A 967 11.74 -7.10 -3.16
CA GLY A 967 11.20 -7.88 -2.04
C GLY A 967 10.48 -9.17 -2.45
N TRP A 968 9.81 -9.16 -3.60
CA TRP A 968 9.26 -10.38 -4.18
C TRP A 968 10.38 -11.30 -4.67
N ALA A 969 11.21 -10.80 -5.60
CA ALA A 969 12.15 -11.65 -6.34
C ALA A 969 13.32 -12.17 -5.49
N TYR A 970 13.75 -11.43 -4.47
CA TYR A 970 14.89 -11.81 -3.65
C TYR A 970 14.48 -12.58 -2.39
N ASP A 971 13.29 -12.33 -1.87
CA ASP A 971 12.80 -12.86 -0.59
C ASP A 971 11.60 -13.81 -0.76
N ILE A 972 10.37 -13.28 -0.71
CA ILE A 972 9.17 -14.10 -0.47
C ILE A 972 8.79 -14.98 -1.67
N GLY A 973 8.90 -14.47 -2.89
CA GLY A 973 8.61 -15.20 -4.12
C GLY A 973 9.83 -15.82 -4.77
N PHE A 974 10.99 -15.82 -4.11
CA PHE A 974 12.22 -16.34 -4.71
C PHE A 974 12.12 -17.84 -5.03
N GLY A 975 11.45 -18.64 -4.19
CA GLY A 975 11.28 -20.07 -4.45
C GLY A 975 10.48 -20.35 -5.73
N GLY A 976 9.40 -19.59 -5.93
CA GLY A 976 8.60 -19.62 -7.16
C GLY A 976 9.38 -19.12 -8.38
N LEU A 977 10.08 -17.99 -8.25
CA LEU A 977 10.94 -17.45 -9.30
C LEU A 977 12.01 -18.45 -9.71
N ASP A 978 12.74 -19.02 -8.76
CA ASP A 978 13.78 -20.02 -9.01
C ASP A 978 13.20 -21.24 -9.75
N HIS A 979 12.04 -21.74 -9.32
CA HIS A 979 11.36 -22.84 -9.98
C HIS A 979 11.00 -22.51 -11.43
N VAL A 980 10.36 -21.36 -11.69
CA VAL A 980 9.97 -20.96 -13.05
C VAL A 980 11.20 -20.74 -13.94
N MET A 981 12.28 -20.15 -13.42
CA MET A 981 13.53 -19.99 -14.16
C MET A 981 14.27 -21.31 -14.42
N SER A 982 13.98 -22.38 -13.67
CA SER A 982 14.54 -23.71 -13.93
C SER A 982 13.84 -24.48 -15.06
N LEU A 983 12.68 -23.99 -15.52
CA LEU A 983 11.89 -24.55 -16.61
C LEU A 983 12.34 -23.98 -17.96
N THR A 984 11.80 -24.51 -19.06
CA THR A 984 12.08 -24.04 -20.43
C THR A 984 11.00 -23.11 -20.99
N ASP A 985 9.92 -22.89 -20.25
CA ASP A 985 8.79 -22.07 -20.70
C ASP A 985 9.21 -20.60 -20.92
N ASN A 986 8.72 -20.00 -22.02
CA ASN A 986 9.02 -18.61 -22.37
C ASN A 986 8.24 -17.63 -21.48
N VAL A 987 8.83 -17.30 -20.34
CA VAL A 987 8.34 -16.31 -19.37
C VAL A 987 9.43 -15.27 -19.12
N ASN A 988 9.08 -14.00 -19.30
CA ASN A 988 9.98 -12.89 -19.02
C ASN A 988 9.71 -12.33 -17.61
N ILE A 989 10.76 -12.09 -16.83
CA ILE A 989 10.68 -11.48 -15.50
C ILE A 989 11.38 -10.14 -15.51
N LEU A 990 10.68 -9.09 -15.10
CA LEU A 990 11.24 -7.76 -14.83
C LEU A 990 11.24 -7.48 -13.32
N VAL A 991 12.43 -7.49 -12.73
CA VAL A 991 12.64 -7.12 -11.33
C VAL A 991 13.00 -5.64 -11.24
N LEU A 992 12.13 -4.87 -10.60
CA LEU A 992 12.30 -3.45 -10.31
C LEU A 992 13.03 -3.31 -8.97
N ASP A 993 14.37 -3.36 -9.01
CA ASP A 993 15.20 -3.42 -7.81
C ASP A 993 15.43 -2.02 -7.22
N THR A 994 14.66 -1.70 -6.19
CA THR A 994 14.80 -0.49 -5.38
C THR A 994 15.68 -0.72 -4.15
N GLN A 995 16.18 -1.94 -3.97
CA GLN A 995 17.03 -2.37 -2.86
C GLN A 995 16.40 -2.21 -1.47
N CYS A 996 15.07 -2.18 -1.39
CA CYS A 996 14.29 -2.14 -0.15
C CYS A 996 12.81 -2.42 -0.44
N TYR A 997 12.01 -2.71 0.59
CA TYR A 997 10.56 -2.84 0.44
C TYR A 997 9.92 -1.45 0.41
N SER A 998 9.98 -0.81 -0.76
CA SER A 998 9.56 0.58 -0.92
C SER A 998 8.07 0.82 -0.62
N ASN A 999 7.20 -0.17 -0.84
CA ASN A 999 5.76 0.02 -0.62
C ASN A 999 5.39 0.12 0.86
N THR A 1000 5.99 -0.73 1.69
CA THR A 1000 5.70 -0.85 3.12
C THR A 1000 6.52 0.11 3.98
N GLY A 1001 7.28 1.02 3.36
CA GLY A 1001 8.00 2.12 4.03
C GLY A 1001 9.49 1.90 4.20
N GLY A 1002 10.14 1.13 3.31
CA GLY A 1002 11.61 1.07 3.23
C GLY A 1002 12.26 0.05 4.18
N GLN A 1003 11.65 -1.12 4.38
CA GLN A 1003 12.30 -2.25 5.06
C GLN A 1003 13.46 -2.82 4.24
N GLN A 1004 14.46 -3.38 4.91
CA GLN A 1004 15.54 -4.07 4.21
C GLN A 1004 15.00 -5.26 3.42
N SER A 1005 15.71 -5.62 2.36
CA SER A 1005 15.51 -6.84 1.59
C SER A 1005 16.83 -7.58 1.47
N LYS A 1006 16.80 -8.81 0.93
CA LYS A 1006 18.06 -9.44 0.50
C LYS A 1006 18.78 -8.66 -0.62
N ALA A 1007 18.10 -7.76 -1.34
CA ALA A 1007 18.71 -6.86 -2.32
C ALA A 1007 19.34 -5.59 -1.71
N THR A 1008 19.01 -5.21 -0.47
CA THR A 1008 19.63 -4.06 0.20
C THR A 1008 21.16 -4.18 0.25
N PRO A 1009 21.92 -3.13 -0.11
CA PRO A 1009 23.38 -3.15 -0.10
C PRO A 1009 23.95 -3.06 1.31
N MET A 1010 25.20 -3.49 1.48
CA MET A 1010 25.94 -3.33 2.73
C MET A 1010 26.10 -1.84 3.07
N GLY A 1011 25.93 -1.47 4.34
CA GLY A 1011 26.04 -0.10 4.82
C GLY A 1011 24.79 0.77 4.63
N ALA A 1012 23.80 0.32 3.86
CA ALA A 1012 22.55 1.09 3.74
C ALA A 1012 21.71 0.94 5.01
N VAL A 1013 21.24 2.09 5.50
CA VAL A 1013 20.26 2.21 6.57
C VAL A 1013 18.86 2.05 5.98
N SER A 1014 18.10 1.12 6.52
CA SER A 1014 16.70 0.85 6.17
C SER A 1014 15.99 0.35 7.44
N LYS A 1015 14.67 0.22 7.43
CA LYS A 1015 13.99 -0.41 8.57
C LYS A 1015 14.46 -1.87 8.68
N PHE A 1016 14.68 -2.35 9.91
CA PHE A 1016 15.38 -3.61 10.24
C PHE A 1016 16.90 -3.62 10.00
N ALA A 1017 17.47 -2.47 9.64
CA ALA A 1017 18.91 -2.23 9.57
C ALA A 1017 19.19 -0.75 9.88
N ASP A 1018 18.75 -0.26 11.05
CA ASP A 1018 18.96 1.12 11.51
C ASP A 1018 20.45 1.47 11.66
N LEU A 1019 21.29 0.49 11.99
CA LEU A 1019 22.76 0.59 12.05
C LEU A 1019 23.47 0.16 10.76
N GLY A 1020 22.73 0.12 9.65
CA GLY A 1020 23.24 -0.25 8.34
C GLY A 1020 23.35 -1.77 8.16
N LYS A 1021 23.02 -2.25 6.96
CA LYS A 1021 23.07 -3.69 6.69
C LYS A 1021 24.51 -4.21 6.71
N HIS A 1022 24.78 -5.21 7.55
CA HIS A 1022 26.11 -5.82 7.68
C HIS A 1022 26.40 -6.93 6.65
N LYS A 1023 25.36 -7.50 6.03
CA LYS A 1023 25.48 -8.59 5.06
C LYS A 1023 25.55 -8.05 3.64
N ALA A 1024 26.26 -8.77 2.77
CA ALA A 1024 26.28 -8.50 1.35
C ALA A 1024 24.87 -8.59 0.74
N ARG A 1025 24.65 -7.85 -0.35
CA ARG A 1025 23.49 -8.01 -1.23
C ARG A 1025 23.52 -9.40 -1.87
N LYS A 1026 22.38 -10.10 -1.89
CA LYS A 1026 22.22 -11.35 -2.66
C LYS A 1026 22.39 -11.05 -4.16
N ASP A 1027 23.15 -11.87 -4.87
CA ASP A 1027 23.40 -11.66 -6.30
C ASP A 1027 22.43 -12.51 -7.14
N LEU A 1028 21.20 -12.03 -7.32
CA LEU A 1028 20.15 -12.78 -8.03
C LEU A 1028 20.54 -13.13 -9.47
N GLY A 1029 21.13 -12.18 -10.21
CA GLY A 1029 21.51 -12.41 -11.61
C GLY A 1029 22.59 -13.48 -11.74
N VAL A 1030 23.59 -13.48 -10.86
CA VAL A 1030 24.62 -14.53 -10.81
C VAL A 1030 24.01 -15.88 -10.40
N ASN A 1031 23.08 -15.92 -9.45
CA ASN A 1031 22.45 -17.17 -9.05
C ASN A 1031 21.68 -17.81 -10.23
N ILE A 1032 20.88 -17.02 -10.93
CA ILE A 1032 20.02 -17.52 -12.00
C ILE A 1032 20.81 -17.83 -13.28
N MET A 1033 21.86 -17.08 -13.61
CA MET A 1033 22.68 -17.38 -14.79
C MET A 1033 23.39 -18.74 -14.69
N MET A 1034 23.56 -19.30 -13.49
CA MET A 1034 24.18 -20.63 -13.31
C MET A 1034 23.32 -21.78 -13.83
N TYR A 1035 22.03 -21.56 -14.12
CA TYR A 1035 21.21 -22.53 -14.83
C TYR A 1035 21.66 -22.77 -16.28
N GLY A 1036 22.42 -21.83 -16.88
CA GLY A 1036 22.98 -21.96 -18.22
C GLY A 1036 22.01 -21.68 -19.37
N HIS A 1037 20.71 -21.92 -19.18
CA HIS A 1037 19.66 -21.80 -20.21
C HIS A 1037 18.69 -20.64 -19.95
N VAL A 1038 19.02 -19.74 -19.02
CA VAL A 1038 18.18 -18.58 -18.69
C VAL A 1038 18.83 -17.33 -19.24
N TYR A 1039 18.10 -16.48 -19.97
CA TYR A 1039 18.61 -15.16 -20.33
C TYR A 1039 18.63 -14.27 -19.08
N VAL A 1040 19.75 -13.61 -18.78
CA VAL A 1040 19.86 -12.74 -17.59
C VAL A 1040 20.47 -11.39 -17.95
N ALA A 1041 19.83 -10.29 -17.59
CA ALA A 1041 20.37 -8.95 -17.79
C ALA A 1041 20.29 -8.10 -16.52
N GLN A 1042 21.34 -7.33 -16.23
CA GLN A 1042 21.33 -6.28 -15.23
C GLN A 1042 21.43 -4.91 -15.91
N ILE A 1043 20.41 -4.07 -15.72
CA ILE A 1043 20.20 -2.82 -16.46
C ILE A 1043 20.09 -1.61 -15.52
N ALA A 1044 20.38 -0.42 -16.06
CA ALA A 1044 20.15 0.86 -15.39
C ALA A 1044 19.88 1.95 -16.45
N LEU A 1045 18.61 2.32 -16.62
CA LEU A 1045 18.14 3.22 -17.69
C LEU A 1045 18.91 4.54 -17.71
N GLY A 1046 19.06 5.18 -16.54
CA GLY A 1046 19.74 6.48 -16.44
C GLY A 1046 21.23 6.43 -16.72
N SER A 1047 21.85 5.24 -16.62
CA SER A 1047 23.26 5.03 -16.94
C SER A 1047 23.49 4.75 -18.42
N GLN A 1048 22.80 3.74 -18.97
CA GLN A 1048 22.95 3.32 -20.36
C GLN A 1048 21.60 2.98 -21.01
N LEU A 1049 20.99 3.99 -21.64
CA LEU A 1049 19.67 3.91 -22.26
C LEU A 1049 19.60 2.81 -23.34
N ASN A 1050 20.60 2.75 -24.24
CA ASN A 1050 20.60 1.77 -25.34
C ASN A 1050 20.85 0.34 -24.85
N GLN A 1051 21.60 0.15 -23.76
CA GLN A 1051 21.81 -1.16 -23.16
C GLN A 1051 20.52 -1.69 -22.54
N THR A 1052 19.76 -0.82 -21.88
CA THR A 1052 18.44 -1.14 -21.32
C THR A 1052 17.48 -1.61 -22.39
N LEU A 1053 17.34 -0.85 -23.49
CA LEU A 1053 16.47 -1.22 -24.60
C LEU A 1053 16.89 -2.56 -25.23
N LYS A 1054 18.19 -2.73 -25.47
CA LYS A 1054 18.74 -3.95 -26.05
C LYS A 1054 18.47 -5.18 -25.18
N ALA A 1055 18.63 -5.06 -23.86
CA ALA A 1055 18.34 -6.14 -22.92
C ALA A 1055 16.87 -6.57 -22.95
N LEU A 1056 15.93 -5.61 -22.98
CA LEU A 1056 14.50 -5.91 -23.09
C LEU A 1056 14.13 -6.57 -24.43
N GLN A 1057 14.78 -6.15 -25.52
CA GLN A 1057 14.60 -6.78 -26.84
C GLN A 1057 15.17 -8.20 -26.89
N GLU A 1058 16.35 -8.41 -26.33
CA GLU A 1058 16.98 -9.73 -26.31
C GLU A 1058 16.25 -10.72 -25.39
N ALA A 1059 15.75 -10.25 -24.24
CA ALA A 1059 14.93 -11.04 -23.31
C ALA A 1059 13.62 -11.49 -23.97
N GLU A 1060 12.87 -10.57 -24.58
CA GLU A 1060 11.62 -10.91 -25.27
C GLU A 1060 11.84 -11.87 -26.45
N ALA A 1061 12.93 -11.66 -27.21
CA ALA A 1061 13.25 -12.50 -28.34
C ALA A 1061 13.85 -13.87 -27.94
N TYR A 1062 14.17 -14.07 -26.66
CA TYR A 1062 14.67 -15.35 -26.18
C TYR A 1062 13.51 -16.34 -26.02
N ASN A 1063 13.59 -17.51 -26.67
CA ASN A 1063 12.56 -18.54 -26.56
C ASN A 1063 12.84 -19.44 -25.34
N GLY A 1064 12.69 -18.87 -24.16
CA GLY A 1064 12.94 -19.53 -22.88
C GLY A 1064 12.77 -18.55 -21.73
N PRO A 1065 13.09 -18.93 -20.49
CA PRO A 1065 12.99 -18.05 -19.35
C PRO A 1065 13.98 -16.88 -19.44
N SER A 1066 13.50 -15.69 -19.10
CA SER A 1066 14.30 -14.45 -19.11
C SER A 1066 14.17 -13.71 -17.79
N LEU A 1067 15.28 -13.20 -17.26
CA LEU A 1067 15.34 -12.37 -16.06
C LEU A 1067 16.04 -11.04 -16.34
N VAL A 1068 15.34 -9.92 -16.15
CA VAL A 1068 15.86 -8.57 -16.26
C VAL A 1068 15.80 -7.88 -14.91
N ILE A 1069 16.94 -7.47 -14.36
CA ILE A 1069 17.07 -6.78 -13.07
C ILE A 1069 17.38 -5.31 -13.32
N ALA A 1070 16.43 -4.44 -13.00
CA ALA A 1070 16.48 -3.02 -13.29
C ALA A 1070 16.72 -2.19 -12.02
N TYR A 1071 17.82 -1.44 -11.97
CA TYR A 1071 18.04 -0.49 -10.88
C TYR A 1071 16.97 0.59 -10.91
N SER A 1072 16.21 0.68 -9.83
CA SER A 1072 15.03 1.54 -9.73
C SER A 1072 15.20 2.53 -8.56
N PRO A 1073 15.63 3.78 -8.84
CA PRO A 1073 15.71 4.84 -7.84
C PRO A 1073 14.40 5.04 -7.07
N CYS A 1074 14.50 5.22 -5.75
CA CYS A 1074 13.35 5.36 -4.86
C CYS A 1074 13.54 6.52 -3.87
N GLU A 1075 12.44 7.13 -3.42
CA GLU A 1075 12.45 8.17 -2.40
C GLU A 1075 13.09 7.71 -1.08
N GLU A 1076 13.00 6.40 -0.79
CA GLU A 1076 13.66 5.76 0.36
C GLU A 1076 15.20 5.81 0.30
N HIS A 1077 15.79 6.12 -0.87
CA HIS A 1077 17.24 6.36 -0.97
C HIS A 1077 17.64 7.71 -0.36
N GLY A 1078 16.70 8.66 -0.27
CA GLY A 1078 16.85 9.93 0.42
C GLY A 1078 17.75 10.94 -0.29
N TYR A 1079 17.54 11.11 -1.60
CA TYR A 1079 18.12 12.19 -2.40
C TYR A 1079 17.07 12.70 -3.40
N ASP A 1080 17.33 13.84 -4.06
CA ASP A 1080 16.45 14.38 -5.08
C ASP A 1080 16.44 13.47 -6.33
N LEU A 1081 15.29 12.84 -6.59
CA LEU A 1081 15.12 11.91 -7.71
C LEU A 1081 15.25 12.59 -9.09
N ALA A 1082 15.20 13.93 -9.18
CA ALA A 1082 15.56 14.65 -10.40
C ALA A 1082 17.02 14.36 -10.83
N LYS A 1083 17.90 14.00 -9.89
CA LYS A 1083 19.31 13.63 -10.13
C LYS A 1083 19.54 12.13 -10.30
N SER A 1084 18.48 11.33 -10.36
CA SER A 1084 18.56 9.86 -10.39
C SER A 1084 19.36 9.30 -11.58
N HIS A 1085 19.28 9.91 -12.77
CA HIS A 1085 20.09 9.50 -13.93
C HIS A 1085 21.58 9.71 -13.72
N GLU A 1086 21.97 10.82 -13.09
CA GLU A 1086 23.37 11.08 -12.75
C GLU A 1086 23.86 10.08 -11.70
N GLN A 1087 23.06 9.84 -10.66
CA GLN A 1087 23.38 8.86 -9.62
C GLN A 1087 23.53 7.45 -10.21
N MET A 1088 22.65 7.03 -11.13
CA MET A 1088 22.79 5.74 -11.83
C MET A 1088 24.11 5.63 -12.60
N LYS A 1089 24.56 6.69 -13.28
CA LYS A 1089 25.86 6.69 -13.98
C LYS A 1089 27.02 6.52 -13.01
N ASP A 1090 26.98 7.23 -11.89
CA ASP A 1090 28.00 7.16 -10.87
C ASP A 1090 28.08 5.77 -10.22
N LEU A 1091 26.93 5.17 -9.89
CA LEU A 1091 26.85 3.81 -9.33
C LEU A 1091 27.38 2.73 -10.29
N VAL A 1092 27.14 2.88 -11.60
CA VAL A 1092 27.73 1.99 -12.61
C VAL A 1092 29.24 2.21 -12.71
N LYS A 1093 29.70 3.48 -12.70
CA LYS A 1093 31.12 3.84 -12.79
C LYS A 1093 31.94 3.36 -11.59
N SER A 1094 31.35 3.34 -10.39
CA SER A 1094 32.00 2.83 -9.18
C SER A 1094 32.04 1.31 -9.10
N GLY A 1095 31.30 0.60 -9.97
CA GLY A 1095 31.13 -0.85 -9.93
C GLY A 1095 30.06 -1.34 -8.96
N PHE A 1096 29.38 -0.44 -8.26
CA PHE A 1096 28.28 -0.81 -7.35
C PHE A 1096 27.15 -1.54 -8.08
N TRP A 1097 26.87 -1.11 -9.32
CA TRP A 1097 25.88 -1.72 -10.18
C TRP A 1097 26.47 -2.04 -11.57
N PRO A 1098 27.21 -3.16 -11.74
CA PRO A 1098 27.76 -3.50 -13.06
C PRO A 1098 26.64 -3.78 -14.06
N LEU A 1099 26.85 -3.43 -15.33
CA LEU A 1099 25.89 -3.72 -16.39
C LEU A 1099 26.36 -4.93 -17.18
N TYR A 1100 25.48 -5.90 -17.39
CA TYR A 1100 25.80 -7.11 -18.13
C TYR A 1100 24.55 -7.77 -18.71
N ARG A 1101 24.78 -8.62 -19.71
CA ARG A 1101 23.78 -9.49 -20.34
C ARG A 1101 24.38 -10.88 -20.53
N TYR A 1102 23.70 -11.90 -20.06
CA TYR A 1102 23.99 -13.31 -20.27
C TYR A 1102 22.95 -13.87 -21.23
N ASP A 1103 23.40 -14.31 -22.40
CA ASP A 1103 22.54 -14.84 -23.45
C ASP A 1103 22.97 -16.27 -23.80
N PRO A 1104 22.17 -17.29 -23.44
CA PRO A 1104 22.47 -18.69 -23.73
C PRO A 1104 22.74 -18.97 -25.21
N ARG A 1105 22.09 -18.23 -26.13
CA ARG A 1105 22.27 -18.42 -27.59
C ARG A 1105 23.71 -18.17 -28.03
N ARG A 1106 24.45 -17.32 -27.33
CA ARG A 1106 25.86 -17.02 -27.65
C ARG A 1106 26.76 -18.22 -27.42
N MET A 1107 26.45 -19.05 -26.42
CA MET A 1107 27.22 -20.26 -26.14
C MET A 1107 27.06 -21.28 -27.26
N ALA A 1108 25.86 -21.38 -27.86
CA ALA A 1108 25.64 -22.19 -29.06
C ALA A 1108 26.46 -21.71 -30.27
N GLU A 1109 26.86 -20.43 -30.30
CA GLU A 1109 27.78 -19.87 -31.31
C GLU A 1109 29.28 -20.00 -30.94
N GLY A 1110 29.61 -20.71 -29.85
CA GLY A 1110 30.99 -20.84 -29.34
C GLY A 1110 31.55 -19.54 -28.72
N LYS A 1111 30.68 -18.59 -28.35
CA LYS A 1111 31.06 -17.33 -27.70
C LYS A 1111 30.71 -17.37 -26.21
N PRO A 1112 31.41 -16.60 -25.34
CA PRO A 1112 30.99 -16.47 -23.95
C PRO A 1112 29.54 -15.97 -23.84
N GLY A 1113 28.77 -16.66 -23.00
CA GLY A 1113 27.38 -16.32 -22.73
C GLY A 1113 27.23 -14.95 -22.06
N LEU A 1114 28.11 -14.64 -21.10
CA LEU A 1114 28.12 -13.36 -20.38
C LEU A 1114 28.87 -12.29 -21.17
N LEU A 1115 28.22 -11.14 -21.33
CA LEU A 1115 28.80 -9.93 -21.88
C LEU A 1115 28.70 -8.80 -20.85
N LEU A 1116 29.85 -8.28 -20.45
CA LEU A 1116 29.97 -7.10 -19.57
C LEU A 1116 29.80 -5.82 -20.39
N ASP A 1117 28.71 -5.09 -20.16
CA ASP A 1117 28.41 -3.82 -20.82
C ASP A 1117 29.01 -2.61 -20.08
N SER A 1118 29.29 -2.74 -18.77
CA SER A 1118 30.00 -1.71 -17.98
C SER A 1118 31.52 -1.82 -18.13
N LYS A 1119 32.21 -0.68 -18.05
CA LYS A 1119 33.69 -0.63 -18.01
C LYS A 1119 34.23 -1.07 -16.65
N ALA A 1120 35.55 -1.28 -16.58
CA ALA A 1120 36.24 -1.53 -15.32
C ALA A 1120 35.92 -0.43 -14.28
N PRO A 1121 35.55 -0.79 -13.05
CA PRO A 1121 35.08 0.16 -12.05
C PRO A 1121 36.23 0.99 -11.48
N ASN A 1122 35.90 2.20 -11.01
CA ASN A 1122 36.75 2.97 -10.12
C ASN A 1122 36.15 2.93 -8.71
N SER A 1123 36.51 1.89 -7.96
CA SER A 1123 35.93 1.59 -6.64
C SER A 1123 36.33 2.60 -5.56
N ASP A 1124 37.42 3.36 -5.75
CA ASP A 1124 37.81 4.45 -4.84
C ASP A 1124 36.76 5.57 -4.78
N LEU A 1125 35.93 5.72 -5.83
CA LEU A 1125 34.84 6.69 -5.87
C LEU A 1125 33.59 6.23 -5.10
N LEU A 1126 33.49 4.96 -4.74
CA LEU A 1126 32.27 4.35 -4.22
C LEU A 1126 31.72 5.09 -2.99
N SER A 1127 32.57 5.27 -1.97
CA SER A 1127 32.15 5.89 -0.71
C SER A 1127 31.55 7.29 -0.93
N GLY A 1128 32.25 8.16 -1.67
CA GLY A 1128 31.74 9.50 -1.98
C GLY A 1128 30.44 9.51 -2.78
N ILE A 1129 30.20 8.51 -3.62
CA ILE A 1129 28.94 8.36 -4.40
C ILE A 1129 27.79 7.89 -3.51
N LEU A 1130 28.03 6.91 -2.62
CA LEU A 1130 27.00 6.41 -1.70
C LEU A 1130 26.57 7.51 -0.70
N LEU A 1131 27.49 8.39 -0.29
CA LEU A 1131 27.19 9.54 0.57
C LEU A 1131 26.35 10.64 -0.08
N LYS A 1132 26.02 10.53 -1.38
CA LYS A 1132 24.97 11.37 -1.98
C LYS A 1132 23.58 10.98 -1.47
N GLU A 1133 23.41 9.75 -1.01
CA GLU A 1133 22.14 9.17 -0.56
C GLU A 1133 22.03 9.19 0.97
N GLN A 1134 20.88 9.64 1.50
CA GLN A 1134 20.68 9.75 2.95
C GLN A 1134 20.78 8.41 3.68
N ARG A 1135 20.40 7.31 3.02
CA ARG A 1135 20.49 5.96 3.59
C ARG A 1135 21.91 5.53 3.94
N PHE A 1136 22.95 6.16 3.39
CA PHE A 1136 24.35 5.92 3.83
C PHE A 1136 24.84 7.04 4.75
N ARG A 1137 24.55 8.31 4.44
CA ARG A 1137 24.95 9.45 5.30
C ARG A 1137 24.43 9.36 6.73
N ARG A 1138 23.21 8.83 6.91
CA ARG A 1138 22.60 8.68 8.24
C ARG A 1138 23.49 7.81 9.14
N LEU A 1139 24.11 6.75 8.58
CA LEU A 1139 24.99 5.89 9.35
C LEU A 1139 26.27 6.60 9.76
N GLU A 1140 26.89 7.39 8.88
CA GLU A 1140 28.08 8.18 9.23
C GLU A 1140 27.82 9.16 10.37
N THR A 1141 26.60 9.70 10.45
CA THR A 1141 26.22 10.64 11.52
C THR A 1141 25.94 9.92 12.84
N LEU A 1142 25.32 8.74 12.78
CA LEU A 1142 24.93 7.97 13.96
C LEU A 1142 26.10 7.17 14.55
N GLU A 1143 26.80 6.41 13.71
CA GLU A 1143 27.85 5.46 14.10
C GLU A 1143 29.04 5.51 13.09
N PRO A 1144 29.89 6.55 13.14
CA PRO A 1144 30.96 6.76 12.15
C PRO A 1144 31.93 5.58 12.01
N THR A 1145 32.26 4.90 13.12
CA THR A 1145 33.18 3.76 13.13
C THR A 1145 32.61 2.55 12.39
N ILE A 1146 31.30 2.28 12.56
CA ILE A 1146 30.59 1.22 11.85
C ILE A 1146 30.51 1.58 10.36
N ALA A 1147 30.15 2.83 10.04
CA ALA A 1147 30.06 3.32 8.67
C ALA A 1147 31.37 3.10 7.89
N ASN A 1148 32.51 3.55 8.43
CA ASN A 1148 33.82 3.38 7.81
C ASN A 1148 34.16 1.90 7.55
N THR A 1149 33.89 1.03 8.53
CA THR A 1149 34.12 -0.41 8.39
C THR A 1149 33.27 -1.02 7.28
N LEU A 1150 32.00 -0.63 7.17
CA LEU A 1150 31.10 -1.13 6.13
C LEU A 1150 31.43 -0.55 4.75
N HIS A 1151 31.90 0.70 4.66
CA HIS A 1151 32.38 1.30 3.42
C HIS A 1151 33.60 0.54 2.87
N GLU A 1152 34.62 0.29 3.70
CA GLU A 1152 35.81 -0.47 3.27
C GLU A 1152 35.46 -1.88 2.77
N ARG A 1153 34.55 -2.57 3.48
CA ARG A 1153 34.08 -3.91 3.08
C ARG A 1153 33.29 -3.85 1.77
N SER A 1154 32.47 -2.82 1.59
CA SER A 1154 31.68 -2.62 0.37
C SER A 1154 32.58 -2.37 -0.85
N THR A 1155 33.62 -1.54 -0.72
CA THR A 1155 34.61 -1.30 -1.77
C THR A 1155 35.29 -2.60 -2.20
N LYS A 1156 35.80 -3.39 -1.23
CA LYS A 1156 36.43 -4.70 -1.52
C LYS A 1156 35.47 -5.66 -2.21
N MET A 1157 34.22 -5.69 -1.77
CA MET A 1157 33.18 -6.57 -2.33
C MET A 1157 32.87 -6.22 -3.78
N VAL A 1158 32.76 -4.93 -4.12
CA VAL A 1158 32.54 -4.45 -5.49
C VAL A 1158 33.68 -4.90 -6.42
N ASP A 1159 34.94 -4.74 -5.99
CA ASP A 1159 36.10 -5.18 -6.76
C ASP A 1159 36.12 -6.69 -6.98
N SER A 1160 35.86 -7.46 -5.92
CA SER A 1160 35.78 -8.92 -6.01
C SER A 1160 34.66 -9.38 -6.95
N LYS A 1161 33.48 -8.77 -6.86
CA LYS A 1161 32.34 -9.08 -7.74
C LYS A 1161 32.67 -8.79 -9.20
N TYR A 1162 33.26 -7.63 -9.50
CA TYR A 1162 33.59 -7.28 -10.88
C TYR A 1162 34.62 -8.25 -11.46
N LYS A 1163 35.67 -8.61 -10.72
CA LYS A 1163 36.65 -9.63 -11.13
C LYS A 1163 36.01 -10.99 -11.39
N PHE A 1164 35.05 -11.40 -10.56
CA PHE A 1164 34.30 -12.64 -10.76
C PHE A 1164 33.46 -12.60 -12.06
N LEU A 1165 32.76 -11.50 -12.32
CA LEU A 1165 32.02 -11.34 -13.59
C LEU A 1165 32.96 -11.31 -14.81
N GLN A 1166 34.16 -10.73 -14.69
CA GLN A 1166 35.17 -10.79 -15.76
C GLN A 1166 35.61 -12.22 -16.06
N MET A 1167 35.81 -13.04 -15.03
CA MET A 1167 36.14 -14.45 -15.20
C MET A 1167 35.00 -15.18 -15.93
N LEU A 1168 33.75 -14.97 -15.53
CA LEU A 1168 32.58 -15.55 -16.22
C LEU A 1168 32.46 -15.07 -17.67
N ALA A 1169 32.81 -13.82 -17.98
CA ALA A 1169 32.78 -13.28 -19.33
C ALA A 1169 33.86 -13.87 -20.26
N THR A 1170 34.79 -14.67 -19.73
CA THR A 1170 35.75 -15.45 -20.53
C THR A 1170 35.37 -16.92 -20.71
N TYR A 1171 34.33 -17.39 -20.02
CA TYR A 1171 33.93 -18.79 -20.02
C TYR A 1171 33.01 -19.12 -21.20
N SER A 1172 33.40 -20.11 -22.02
CA SER A 1172 32.67 -20.55 -23.23
C SER A 1172 32.10 -21.97 -23.15
N ASP A 1173 32.49 -22.77 -22.16
CA ASP A 1173 32.28 -24.22 -22.17
C ASP A 1173 31.27 -24.66 -21.10
N ILE A 1174 29.98 -24.66 -21.45
CA ILE A 1174 28.99 -25.51 -20.78
C ILE A 1174 28.41 -26.40 -21.87
N GLU A 1175 28.78 -27.69 -21.89
CA GLU A 1175 28.03 -28.70 -22.61
C GLU A 1175 26.60 -28.69 -22.04
N THR A 1176 25.69 -28.04 -22.76
CA THR A 1176 24.25 -28.16 -22.50
C THR A 1176 23.86 -29.56 -22.96
N PRO A 1177 23.26 -30.41 -22.11
CA PRO A 1177 22.77 -31.70 -22.56
C PRO A 1177 21.81 -31.49 -23.72
N ALA A 1178 22.01 -32.22 -24.83
CA ALA A 1178 21.15 -32.11 -26.00
C ALA A 1178 19.68 -32.37 -25.60
N GLU A 1179 18.79 -31.47 -26.01
CA GLU A 1179 17.34 -31.62 -25.85
C GLU A 1179 16.91 -32.98 -26.44
N SER A 1180 16.29 -33.82 -25.61
CA SER A 1180 15.69 -35.10 -26.00
C SER A 1180 14.21 -34.97 -26.30
#